data_AF-A0A6M1RAW4-F1
#
_entry.id   AF-A0A6M1RAW4-F1
#
_cell.length_a   1.000
_cell.length_b   1.000
_cell.length_c   1.000
_cell.angle_alpha   90.00
_cell.angle_beta   90.00
_cell.angle_gamma   90.00
#
_symmetry.space_group_name_H-M   'P 1'
#
loop_
_entity.id
_entity.type
_entity.pdbx_description
1 polymer ?
#
loop_
_entity_poly.entity_id
_entity_poly.type
_entity_poly.pdbx_seq_one_letter_code
_entity_poly.pdbx_strand_id
1 'polypeptide(L)'
;MKQKLNNQSFLHWLNPYRFEAVTRSLRAMRDGMLWLVPCLIVSSILGFVASMLEFLHVDAPVFIHELNLLRLSLTSLYPYLFAASISMMLAIQWRLPRPPIAVLCISYVAVAEKVLGYEYQASSILLTFVGLTLPIYAVPLLSKLKKQRWARIVENEVAGKLVKDSMNLIIPGVITTGVVVLLTKLLTLTSLYFDSAAFLKAFDPVNDPYSVGALFSTLNSLLWFLGIHGYYALTPLVQPLIDVLDINRVLYSAGAMPSNVMNISTLSSFVFIGGSGATLGLALAILAFSKDKVMRVIAISSIPLGFFNINEILMFGLPIIFNLRLFIPFLIAPLVNMGIALTVMSMGLVAIPVVMAPITSPLILNAFISTGGDYNAVILQVGLVMVSTLIYLPFVRMLDAHAKTRDLYIPSLDTTFTRREEEAYVLAVDPVTESLHKVREIQGVQMQLEAFATREFYLEYQPQISSHTGQVLAVEALIRLRDSMGNVEAPGQFLSVFEKANLMTDIDLWVVRQSVEQSKLWMDQTFYMPISVNITSHTLTNKDAMEEILSLIAQVPGLIHFEITEDSLIDKPALVEQAISRLHMAGSTVHIDDFGTGYSSLSYLNRFDIDAMKIDRSFVLALSSERGKQVFYSLTGIAKQLGMNIIVEGVETQEQLDIVSREADVVIQGWYYSKAISASEVRNYALQRQAISKVPVVRTSREIA
;
A
#
# COMPACT_ATOMS: atom_id res chain seq x y z
N MET A 1 23.12 -40.93 -24.37
CA MET A 1 22.92 -41.55 -23.04
C MET A 1 23.58 -40.67 -21.97
N LYS A 2 22.88 -39.65 -21.48
CA LYS A 2 23.19 -38.93 -20.23
C LYS A 2 21.92 -38.20 -19.80
N GLN A 3 21.17 -38.91 -18.96
CA GLN A 3 19.89 -38.54 -18.36
C GLN A 3 20.14 -37.33 -17.44
N LYS A 4 19.68 -36.14 -17.85
CA LYS A 4 19.48 -35.02 -16.90
C LYS A 4 18.25 -35.39 -16.07
N LEU A 5 18.49 -36.10 -14.97
CA LEU A 5 17.47 -36.36 -13.96
C LEU A 5 17.00 -35.03 -13.38
N ASN A 6 15.69 -34.89 -13.45
CA ASN A 6 14.89 -33.73 -13.15
C ASN A 6 14.93 -33.48 -11.63
N ASN A 7 15.69 -32.50 -11.16
CA ASN A 7 15.71 -32.08 -9.76
C ASN A 7 14.63 -31.02 -9.43
N GLN A 8 13.55 -30.96 -10.23
CA GLN A 8 12.50 -29.94 -10.13
C GLN A 8 11.26 -30.36 -9.32
N SER A 9 11.18 -31.57 -8.76
CA SER A 9 9.92 -32.05 -8.15
C SER A 9 9.65 -31.53 -6.73
N PHE A 10 10.68 -31.26 -5.91
CA PHE A 10 10.48 -30.80 -4.53
C PHE A 10 10.27 -29.27 -4.43
N LEU A 11 10.94 -28.51 -5.29
CA LEU A 11 10.91 -27.04 -5.29
C LEU A 11 9.61 -26.45 -5.84
N HIS A 12 8.85 -27.21 -6.64
CA HIS A 12 7.58 -26.74 -7.21
C HIS A 12 6.45 -26.67 -6.16
N TRP A 13 6.56 -27.40 -5.04
CA TRP A 13 5.58 -27.37 -3.94
C TRP A 13 5.73 -26.12 -3.05
N LEU A 14 6.93 -25.53 -3.00
CA LEU A 14 7.26 -24.31 -2.23
C LEU A 14 7.03 -23.01 -3.02
N ASN A 15 6.38 -23.07 -4.18
CA ASN A 15 6.19 -21.91 -5.05
C ASN A 15 5.17 -20.91 -4.44
N PRO A 16 5.61 -19.72 -3.97
CA PRO A 16 4.75 -18.79 -3.22
C PRO A 16 3.60 -18.19 -4.06
N TYR A 17 3.65 -18.32 -5.39
CA TYR A 17 2.62 -17.79 -6.29
C TYR A 17 1.29 -18.60 -6.26
N ARG A 18 1.27 -19.84 -5.77
CA ARG A 18 0.01 -20.60 -5.58
C ARG A 18 -0.79 -20.19 -4.34
N PHE A 19 -0.19 -19.42 -3.43
CA PHE A 19 -0.76 -19.04 -2.14
C PHE A 19 -0.68 -17.52 -1.91
N GLU A 20 -0.97 -16.73 -2.94
CA GLU A 20 -0.77 -15.28 -2.88
C GLU A 20 -1.55 -14.61 -1.73
N ALA A 21 -2.78 -15.07 -1.45
CA ALA A 21 -3.57 -14.58 -0.31
C ALA A 21 -2.93 -14.93 1.05
N VAL A 22 -2.49 -16.17 1.23
CA VAL A 22 -1.86 -16.63 2.49
C VAL A 22 -0.52 -15.93 2.70
N THR A 23 0.29 -15.78 1.66
CA THR A 23 1.58 -15.08 1.74
C THR A 23 1.43 -13.59 2.06
N ARG A 24 0.34 -12.94 1.61
CA ARG A 24 0.01 -11.56 2.00
C ARG A 24 -0.41 -11.46 3.47
N SER A 25 -1.25 -12.36 3.97
CA SER A 25 -1.66 -12.36 5.39
C SER A 25 -0.49 -12.67 6.33
N LEU A 26 0.34 -13.66 5.99
CA LEU A 26 1.56 -13.97 6.76
C LEU A 26 2.55 -12.80 6.79
N ARG A 27 2.66 -12.05 5.67
CA ARG A 27 3.45 -10.82 5.63
C ARG A 27 2.90 -9.74 6.56
N ALA A 28 1.58 -9.51 6.56
CA ALA A 28 0.96 -8.54 7.46
C ALA A 28 1.11 -8.91 8.95
N MET A 29 0.96 -10.19 9.28
CA MET A 29 1.21 -10.66 10.65
C MET A 29 2.63 -10.35 11.10
N ARG A 30 3.60 -10.73 10.27
CA ARG A 30 5.02 -10.47 10.49
C ARG A 30 5.33 -8.98 10.64
N ASP A 31 4.83 -8.15 9.73
CA ASP A 31 5.07 -6.71 9.76
C ASP A 31 4.43 -6.06 11.00
N GLY A 32 3.26 -6.53 11.44
CA GLY A 32 2.62 -6.08 12.67
C GLY A 32 3.42 -6.49 13.92
N MET A 33 3.94 -7.71 13.95
CA MET A 33 4.77 -8.18 15.05
C MET A 33 6.10 -7.42 15.18
N LEU A 34 6.64 -6.87 14.09
CA LEU A 34 7.83 -6.02 14.13
C LEU A 34 7.63 -4.77 15.01
N TRP A 35 6.41 -4.23 15.05
CA TRP A 35 6.07 -3.07 15.89
C TRP A 35 6.18 -3.35 17.38
N LEU A 36 6.23 -4.63 17.78
CA LEU A 36 6.33 -5.06 19.17
C LEU A 36 7.76 -5.27 19.66
N VAL A 37 8.75 -5.25 18.75
CA VAL A 37 10.17 -5.47 19.09
C VAL A 37 10.65 -4.60 20.26
N PRO A 38 10.35 -3.28 20.33
CA PRO A 38 10.76 -2.47 21.48
C PRO A 38 10.20 -2.99 22.81
N CYS A 39 8.92 -3.40 22.85
CA CYS A 39 8.30 -3.95 24.05
C CYS A 39 8.90 -5.29 24.46
N LEU A 40 9.23 -6.14 23.47
CA LEU A 40 9.90 -7.42 23.72
C LEU A 40 11.30 -7.22 24.28
N ILE A 41 12.10 -6.33 23.67
CA ILE A 41 13.46 -6.02 24.13
C ILE A 41 13.47 -5.49 25.56
N VAL A 42 12.54 -4.58 25.91
CA VAL A 42 12.43 -4.07 27.29
C VAL A 42 12.18 -5.19 28.29
N SER A 43 11.24 -6.10 27.97
CA SER A 43 10.96 -7.27 28.82
C SER A 43 12.17 -8.20 28.97
N SER A 44 12.87 -8.48 27.85
CA SER A 44 14.07 -9.32 27.83
C SER A 44 15.24 -8.68 28.60
N ILE A 45 15.39 -7.35 28.57
CA ILE A 45 16.38 -6.62 29.37
C ILE A 45 16.04 -6.69 30.86
N LEU A 46 14.79 -6.48 31.26
CA LEU A 46 14.38 -6.59 32.66
C LEU A 46 14.67 -8.00 33.22
N GLY A 47 14.36 -9.04 32.43
CA GLY A 47 14.67 -10.42 32.77
C GLY A 47 16.17 -10.69 32.85
N PHE A 48 16.95 -10.14 31.93
CA PHE A 48 18.41 -10.23 31.94
C PHE A 48 19.01 -9.60 33.21
N VAL A 49 18.60 -8.38 33.56
CA VAL A 49 19.09 -7.67 34.75
C VAL A 49 18.74 -8.46 36.02
N ALA A 50 17.49 -8.92 36.16
CA ALA A 50 17.08 -9.73 37.30
C ALA A 50 17.91 -11.02 37.43
N SER A 51 18.08 -11.75 36.32
CA SER A 51 18.83 -13.00 36.31
C SER A 51 20.32 -12.81 36.58
N MET A 52 20.91 -11.69 36.15
CA MET A 52 22.31 -11.37 36.44
C MET A 52 22.54 -10.98 37.89
N LEU A 53 21.61 -10.23 38.51
CA LEU A 53 21.70 -9.88 39.93
C LEU A 53 21.64 -11.13 40.83
N GLU A 54 20.73 -12.05 40.52
CA GLU A 54 20.65 -13.35 41.20
C GLU A 54 21.94 -14.16 41.03
N PHE A 55 22.44 -14.24 39.78
CA PHE A 55 23.64 -15.00 39.47
C PHE A 55 24.91 -14.46 40.14
N LEU A 56 25.04 -13.13 40.23
CA LEU A 56 26.15 -12.47 40.92
C LEU A 56 25.98 -12.45 42.45
N HIS A 57 24.93 -13.07 42.99
CA HIS A 57 24.61 -13.11 44.42
C HIS A 57 24.53 -11.70 45.04
N VAL A 58 24.01 -10.73 44.28
CA VAL A 58 23.79 -9.37 44.79
C VAL A 58 22.58 -9.40 45.74
N ASP A 59 22.80 -8.97 46.99
CA ASP A 59 21.75 -8.95 48.03
C ASP A 59 20.74 -7.82 47.79
N ALA A 60 19.81 -8.05 46.86
CA ALA A 60 18.75 -7.11 46.49
C ALA A 60 17.42 -7.82 46.17
N PRO A 61 16.89 -8.69 47.06
CA PRO A 61 15.75 -9.55 46.76
C PRO A 61 14.47 -8.78 46.40
N VAL A 62 14.24 -7.63 47.05
CA VAL A 62 13.09 -6.76 46.74
C VAL A 62 13.20 -6.19 45.33
N PHE A 63 14.37 -5.67 44.96
CA PHE A 63 14.58 -5.08 43.64
C PHE A 63 14.46 -6.13 42.51
N ILE A 64 15.02 -7.32 42.73
CA ILE A 64 14.90 -8.46 41.79
C ILE A 64 13.43 -8.87 41.63
N HIS A 65 12.67 -8.91 42.73
CA HIS A 65 11.24 -9.20 42.70
C HIS A 65 10.46 -8.14 41.89
N GLU A 66 10.71 -6.85 42.13
CA GLU A 66 10.08 -5.74 41.39
C GLU A 66 10.39 -5.80 39.88
N LEU A 67 11.64 -6.08 39.49
CA LEU A 67 12.01 -6.27 38.09
C LEU A 67 11.24 -7.42 37.44
N ASN A 68 11.07 -8.53 38.16
CA ASN A 68 10.30 -9.67 37.69
C ASN A 68 8.80 -9.38 37.59
N LEU A 69 8.22 -8.63 38.54
CA LEU A 69 6.83 -8.17 38.48
C LEU A 69 6.58 -7.26 37.29
N LEU A 70 7.47 -6.30 37.02
CA LEU A 70 7.42 -5.44 35.84
C LEU A 70 7.47 -6.24 34.54
N ARG A 71 8.40 -7.21 34.46
CA ARG A 71 8.53 -8.11 33.31
C ARG A 71 7.25 -8.93 33.07
N LEU A 72 6.69 -9.52 34.13
CA LEU A 72 5.45 -10.31 34.03
C LEU A 72 4.26 -9.44 33.62
N SER A 73 4.17 -8.22 34.15
CA SER A 73 3.13 -7.25 33.77
C SER A 73 3.21 -6.91 32.28
N LEU A 74 4.42 -6.64 31.75
CA LEU A 74 4.61 -6.39 30.31
C LEU A 74 4.24 -7.63 29.46
N THR A 75 4.64 -8.82 29.91
CA THR A 75 4.37 -10.07 29.19
C THR A 75 2.87 -10.38 29.13
N SER A 76 2.11 -10.04 30.18
CA SER A 76 0.65 -10.21 30.21
C SER A 76 -0.10 -9.40 29.15
N LEU A 77 0.51 -8.32 28.65
CA LEU A 77 -0.06 -7.48 27.59
C LEU A 77 0.16 -8.05 26.18
N TYR A 78 1.05 -9.03 26.01
CA TYR A 78 1.42 -9.53 24.69
C TYR A 78 0.24 -10.01 23.83
N PRO A 79 -0.74 -10.78 24.33
CA PRO A 79 -1.90 -11.18 23.54
C PRO A 79 -2.66 -10.00 22.93
N TYR A 80 -2.81 -8.93 23.71
CA TYR A 80 -3.49 -7.70 23.31
C TYR A 80 -2.69 -6.91 22.29
N LEU A 81 -1.38 -6.78 22.53
CA LEU A 81 -0.45 -6.09 21.64
C LEU A 81 -0.30 -6.82 20.29
N PHE A 82 -0.25 -8.14 20.29
CA PHE A 82 -0.28 -8.96 19.08
C PHE A 82 -1.58 -8.74 18.29
N ALA A 83 -2.74 -8.82 18.96
CA ALA A 83 -4.01 -8.62 18.30
C ALA A 83 -4.14 -7.21 17.71
N ALA A 84 -3.72 -6.17 18.44
CA ALA A 84 -3.73 -4.80 17.98
C ALA A 84 -2.82 -4.59 16.77
N SER A 85 -1.54 -4.93 16.89
CA SER A 85 -0.54 -4.68 15.84
C SER A 85 -0.83 -5.45 14.55
N ILE A 86 -1.18 -6.74 14.65
CA ILE A 86 -1.52 -7.58 13.49
C ILE A 86 -2.82 -7.10 12.83
N SER A 87 -3.84 -6.76 13.63
CA SER A 87 -5.12 -6.30 13.09
C SER A 87 -5.01 -4.95 12.37
N MET A 88 -4.14 -4.03 12.82
CA MET A 88 -3.84 -2.80 12.10
C MET A 88 -3.24 -3.07 10.72
N MET A 89 -2.30 -4.01 10.60
CA MET A 89 -1.70 -4.38 9.31
C MET A 89 -2.70 -5.09 8.39
N LEU A 90 -3.55 -5.96 8.93
CA LEU A 90 -4.61 -6.60 8.15
C LEU A 90 -5.69 -5.60 7.74
N ALA A 91 -6.01 -4.60 8.56
CA ALA A 91 -7.00 -3.57 8.23
C ALA A 91 -6.64 -2.83 6.92
N ILE A 92 -5.35 -2.60 6.67
CA ILE A 92 -4.86 -2.01 5.40
C ILE A 92 -5.27 -2.89 4.21
N GLN A 93 -5.01 -4.19 4.29
CA GLN A 93 -5.34 -5.14 3.21
C GLN A 93 -6.85 -5.18 2.92
N TRP A 94 -7.65 -5.04 3.97
CA TRP A 94 -9.11 -5.14 3.91
C TRP A 94 -9.82 -3.78 3.78
N ARG A 95 -9.07 -2.68 3.61
CA ARG A 95 -9.55 -1.30 3.49
C ARG A 95 -10.49 -0.90 4.64
N LEU A 96 -10.07 -1.20 5.86
CA LEU A 96 -10.78 -0.89 7.09
C LEU A 96 -10.04 0.20 7.90
N PRO A 97 -10.75 0.99 8.72
CA PRO A 97 -10.11 1.99 9.57
C PRO A 97 -9.25 1.32 10.66
N ARG A 98 -7.95 1.64 10.74
CA ARG A 98 -7.01 0.90 11.60
C ARG A 98 -7.31 1.05 13.10
N PRO A 99 -7.51 2.26 13.68
CA PRO A 99 -7.70 2.37 15.12
C PRO A 99 -8.96 1.65 15.64
N PRO A 100 -10.15 1.79 15.02
CA PRO A 100 -11.33 1.04 15.43
C PRO A 100 -11.14 -0.48 15.35
N ILE A 101 -10.45 -0.98 14.32
CA ILE A 101 -10.18 -2.41 14.18
C ILE A 101 -9.24 -2.92 15.27
N ALA A 102 -8.20 -2.16 15.63
CA ALA A 102 -7.31 -2.50 16.72
C ALA A 102 -8.05 -2.55 18.06
N VAL A 103 -8.87 -1.55 18.37
CA VAL A 103 -9.68 -1.48 19.60
C VAL A 103 -10.66 -2.66 19.67
N LEU A 104 -11.32 -3.00 18.56
CA LEU A 104 -12.20 -4.18 18.49
C LEU A 104 -11.42 -5.47 18.75
N CYS A 105 -10.25 -5.66 18.13
CA CYS A 105 -9.47 -6.88 18.33
C CYS A 105 -8.93 -7.00 19.76
N ILE A 106 -8.50 -5.90 20.40
CA ILE A 106 -8.16 -5.86 21.84
C ILE A 106 -9.37 -6.30 22.67
N SER A 107 -10.54 -5.74 22.38
CA SER A 107 -11.78 -6.07 23.09
C SER A 107 -12.15 -7.54 22.93
N TYR A 108 -11.95 -8.11 21.74
CA TYR A 108 -12.20 -9.53 21.50
C TYR A 108 -11.22 -10.45 22.23
N VAL A 109 -9.95 -10.06 22.37
CA VAL A 109 -9.00 -10.78 23.22
C VAL A 109 -9.45 -10.75 24.69
N ALA A 110 -9.92 -9.59 25.19
CA ALA A 110 -10.46 -9.50 26.55
C ALA A 110 -11.68 -10.40 26.76
N VAL A 111 -12.57 -10.47 25.76
CA VAL A 111 -13.71 -11.40 25.77
C VAL A 111 -13.21 -12.85 25.78
N ALA A 112 -12.22 -13.19 24.96
CA ALA A 112 -11.65 -14.52 24.92
C ALA A 112 -10.99 -14.92 26.26
N GLU A 113 -10.28 -14.01 26.92
CA GLU A 113 -9.72 -14.23 28.26
C GLU A 113 -10.82 -14.61 29.26
N LYS A 114 -11.94 -13.89 29.26
CA LYS A 114 -13.08 -14.23 30.14
C LYS A 114 -13.71 -15.58 29.81
N VAL A 115 -13.73 -15.98 28.54
CA VAL A 115 -14.26 -17.29 28.11
C VAL A 115 -13.33 -18.44 28.50
N LEU A 116 -12.00 -18.22 28.45
CA LEU A 116 -11.01 -19.23 28.82
C LEU A 116 -11.01 -19.55 30.32
N GLY A 117 -11.45 -18.62 31.18
CA GLY A 117 -11.51 -18.83 32.63
C GLY A 117 -10.16 -18.67 33.34
N TYR A 118 -10.17 -18.80 34.66
CA TYR A 118 -9.05 -18.44 35.57
C TYR A 118 -8.07 -19.58 35.90
N GLU A 119 -7.87 -20.56 35.01
CA GLU A 119 -6.74 -21.49 35.17
C GLU A 119 -5.45 -20.84 34.65
N TYR A 120 -4.72 -20.19 35.56
CA TYR A 120 -3.72 -19.13 35.33
C TYR A 120 -2.63 -19.43 34.29
N GLN A 121 -2.17 -20.69 34.14
CA GLN A 121 -1.05 -21.02 33.26
C GLN A 121 -1.49 -21.51 31.86
N ALA A 122 -2.48 -22.41 31.79
CA ALA A 122 -3.03 -22.86 30.51
C ALA A 122 -3.74 -21.71 29.78
N SER A 123 -4.38 -20.80 30.52
CA SER A 123 -5.10 -19.65 29.95
C SER A 123 -4.16 -18.66 29.26
N SER A 124 -2.96 -18.40 29.79
CA SER A 124 -2.03 -17.40 29.23
C SER A 124 -1.48 -17.79 27.84
N ILE A 125 -1.16 -19.07 27.65
CA ILE A 125 -0.67 -19.61 26.37
C ILE A 125 -1.80 -19.59 25.33
N LEU A 126 -2.98 -20.09 25.71
CA LEU A 126 -4.16 -20.08 24.86
C LEU A 126 -4.55 -18.65 24.50
N LEU A 127 -4.46 -17.71 25.44
CA LEU A 127 -4.75 -16.30 25.19
C LEU A 127 -3.75 -15.67 24.23
N THR A 128 -2.45 -15.97 24.36
CA THR A 128 -1.41 -15.53 23.41
C THR A 128 -1.68 -16.08 22.00
N PHE A 129 -2.04 -17.36 21.91
CA PHE A 129 -2.45 -17.99 20.65
C PHE A 129 -3.69 -17.31 20.04
N VAL A 130 -4.69 -16.98 20.87
CA VAL A 130 -5.85 -16.19 20.45
C VAL A 130 -5.40 -14.82 19.95
N GLY A 131 -4.53 -14.11 20.67
CA GLY A 131 -4.01 -12.80 20.26
C GLY A 131 -3.35 -12.79 18.87
N LEU A 132 -2.61 -13.84 18.53
CA LEU A 132 -1.97 -13.99 17.23
C LEU A 132 -2.93 -14.38 16.10
N THR A 133 -3.90 -15.26 16.40
CA THR A 133 -4.78 -15.85 15.37
C THR A 133 -6.08 -15.09 15.15
N LEU A 134 -6.57 -14.40 16.17
CA LEU A 134 -7.84 -13.69 16.15
C LEU A 134 -7.97 -12.67 15.02
N PRO A 135 -6.98 -11.80 14.77
CA PRO A 135 -7.05 -10.85 13.65
C PRO A 135 -7.23 -11.51 12.28
N ILE A 136 -6.72 -12.74 12.11
CA ILE A 136 -6.73 -13.46 10.83
C ILE A 136 -8.16 -13.78 10.38
N TYR A 137 -9.06 -14.09 11.31
CA TYR A 137 -10.46 -14.35 10.99
C TYR A 137 -11.37 -13.15 11.27
N ALA A 138 -11.09 -12.37 12.32
CA ALA A 138 -11.95 -11.26 12.73
C ALA A 138 -11.95 -10.11 11.71
N VAL A 139 -10.77 -9.71 11.21
CA VAL A 139 -10.66 -8.57 10.28
C VAL A 139 -11.34 -8.84 8.93
N PRO A 140 -11.13 -10.00 8.27
CA PRO A 140 -11.88 -10.34 7.06
C PRO A 140 -13.40 -10.42 7.29
N LEU A 141 -13.82 -10.96 8.44
CA LEU A 141 -15.24 -11.07 8.79
C LEU A 141 -15.87 -9.69 8.93
N LEU A 142 -15.24 -8.78 9.68
CA LEU A 142 -15.67 -7.39 9.83
C LEU A 142 -15.79 -6.69 8.48
N SER A 143 -14.82 -6.87 7.58
CA SER A 143 -14.87 -6.30 6.22
C SER A 143 -16.05 -6.82 5.41
N LYS A 144 -16.30 -8.13 5.43
CA LYS A 144 -17.41 -8.76 4.71
C LYS A 144 -18.78 -8.33 5.26
N LEU A 145 -18.91 -8.22 6.58
CA LEU A 145 -20.14 -7.79 7.25
C LEU A 145 -20.42 -6.30 7.00
N LYS A 146 -19.41 -5.41 7.12
CA LYS A 146 -19.55 -3.96 6.85
C LYS A 146 -20.08 -3.66 5.43
N LYS A 147 -19.76 -4.52 4.46
CA LYS A 147 -20.23 -4.37 3.07
C LYS A 147 -21.74 -4.61 2.93
N GLN A 148 -22.36 -5.37 3.83
CA GLN A 148 -23.79 -5.69 3.78
C GLN A 148 -24.63 -4.46 4.13
N ARG A 149 -25.70 -4.22 3.36
CA ARG A 149 -26.58 -3.05 3.57
C ARG A 149 -27.25 -3.07 4.95
N TRP A 150 -27.72 -4.24 5.41
CA TRP A 150 -28.39 -4.39 6.70
C TRP A 150 -27.47 -4.12 7.91
N ALA A 151 -26.15 -4.15 7.72
CA ALA A 151 -25.18 -3.90 8.78
C ALA A 151 -24.73 -2.43 8.87
N ARG A 152 -25.18 -1.57 7.93
CA ARG A 152 -24.84 -0.14 7.90
C ARG A 152 -25.89 0.64 8.68
N ILE A 153 -25.44 1.36 9.71
CA ILE A 153 -26.26 2.23 10.55
C ILE A 153 -26.38 3.62 9.91
N VAL A 154 -25.31 4.08 9.26
CA VAL A 154 -25.21 5.43 8.69
C VAL A 154 -24.82 5.36 7.22
N GLU A 155 -25.67 5.90 6.34
CA GLU A 155 -25.42 5.95 4.90
C GLU A 155 -24.72 7.24 4.47
N ASN A 156 -25.05 8.37 5.12
CA ASN A 156 -24.58 9.71 4.74
C ASN A 156 -23.38 10.17 5.59
N GLU A 157 -22.47 10.96 5.00
CA GLU A 157 -21.27 11.49 5.69
C GLU A 157 -21.56 12.73 6.56
N VAL A 158 -22.74 12.81 7.17
CA VAL A 158 -23.21 13.99 7.90
C VAL A 158 -22.29 14.37 9.08
N ALA A 159 -21.62 13.37 9.67
CA ALA A 159 -20.69 13.55 10.80
C ALA A 159 -19.22 13.27 10.43
N GLY A 160 -18.88 13.29 9.14
CA GLY A 160 -17.54 12.97 8.63
C GLY A 160 -17.30 11.46 8.44
N LYS A 161 -16.32 11.15 7.59
CA LYS A 161 -15.99 9.78 7.15
C LYS A 161 -15.60 8.87 8.31
N LEU A 162 -14.86 9.40 9.30
CA LEU A 162 -14.41 8.66 10.48
C LEU A 162 -15.56 8.11 11.33
N VAL A 163 -16.55 8.96 11.61
CA VAL A 163 -17.71 8.61 12.42
C VAL A 163 -18.56 7.58 11.69
N LYS A 164 -18.84 7.80 10.40
CA LYS A 164 -19.55 6.83 9.56
C LYS A 164 -18.85 5.47 9.53
N ASP A 165 -17.54 5.45 9.31
CA ASP A 165 -16.77 4.20 9.25
C ASP A 165 -16.75 3.46 10.58
N SER A 166 -16.71 4.19 11.71
CA SER A 166 -16.75 3.59 13.06
C SER A 166 -18.14 3.08 13.42
N MET A 167 -19.21 3.86 13.14
CA MET A 167 -20.59 3.44 13.41
C MET A 167 -21.00 2.21 12.60
N ASN A 168 -20.57 2.15 11.34
CA ASN A 168 -20.83 0.99 10.48
C ASN A 168 -20.03 -0.27 10.85
N LEU A 169 -19.18 -0.20 11.88
CA LEU A 169 -18.52 -1.37 12.47
C LEU A 169 -19.24 -1.92 13.71
N ILE A 170 -20.26 -1.23 14.25
CA ILE A 170 -20.96 -1.66 15.48
C ILE A 170 -21.64 -3.02 15.29
N ILE A 171 -22.51 -3.16 14.28
CA ILE A 171 -23.23 -4.42 14.01
C ILE A 171 -22.26 -5.54 13.60
N PRO A 172 -21.33 -5.33 12.65
CA PRO A 172 -20.28 -6.29 12.37
C PRO A 172 -19.50 -6.72 13.63
N GLY A 173 -19.25 -5.77 14.52
CA GLY A 173 -18.49 -5.96 15.75
C GLY A 173 -19.17 -6.94 16.69
N VAL A 174 -20.46 -6.72 16.99
CA VAL A 174 -21.26 -7.59 17.86
C VAL A 174 -21.32 -9.02 17.32
N ILE A 175 -21.52 -9.19 16.02
CA ILE A 175 -21.57 -10.52 15.39
C ILE A 175 -20.21 -11.21 15.48
N THR A 176 -19.14 -10.46 15.23
CA THR A 176 -17.77 -10.98 15.34
C THR A 176 -17.46 -11.40 16.77
N THR A 177 -17.93 -10.69 17.80
CA THR A 177 -17.82 -11.13 19.20
C THR A 177 -18.46 -12.51 19.42
N GLY A 178 -19.63 -12.77 18.84
CA GLY A 178 -20.27 -14.10 18.91
C GLY A 178 -19.40 -15.21 18.32
N VAL A 179 -18.75 -14.94 17.17
CA VAL A 179 -17.81 -15.88 16.54
C VAL A 179 -16.56 -16.11 17.40
N VAL A 180 -16.02 -15.04 18.00
CA VAL A 180 -14.86 -15.15 18.91
C VAL A 180 -15.21 -16.03 20.11
N VAL A 181 -16.36 -15.80 20.76
CA VAL A 181 -16.80 -16.64 21.90
C VAL A 181 -16.95 -18.10 21.49
N LEU A 182 -17.54 -18.37 20.32
CA LEU A 182 -17.71 -19.73 19.80
C LEU A 182 -16.36 -20.43 19.56
N LEU A 183 -15.43 -19.76 18.87
CA LEU A 183 -14.12 -20.32 18.57
C LEU A 183 -13.27 -20.53 19.84
N THR A 184 -13.33 -19.60 20.80
CA THR A 184 -12.65 -19.74 22.08
C THR A 184 -13.23 -20.90 22.91
N LYS A 185 -14.55 -21.11 22.91
CA LYS A 185 -15.15 -22.29 23.54
C LYS A 185 -14.75 -23.59 22.84
N LEU A 186 -14.62 -23.58 21.51
CA LEU A 186 -14.15 -24.76 20.78
C LEU A 186 -12.69 -25.10 21.15
N LEU A 187 -11.86 -24.08 21.36
CA LEU A 187 -10.49 -24.23 21.87
C LEU A 187 -10.43 -24.82 23.28
N THR A 188 -11.41 -24.55 24.16
CA THR A 188 -11.45 -25.20 25.49
C THR A 188 -12.02 -26.61 25.44
N LEU A 189 -12.72 -27.01 24.38
CA LEU A 189 -13.16 -28.39 24.22
C LEU A 189 -12.00 -29.32 23.82
N THR A 190 -10.96 -28.83 23.14
CA THR A 190 -9.82 -29.67 22.78
C THR A 190 -9.00 -30.09 24.00
N SER A 191 -8.96 -29.29 25.07
CA SER A 191 -8.29 -29.66 26.33
C SER A 191 -9.03 -30.77 27.09
N LEU A 192 -10.31 -31.00 26.82
CA LEU A 192 -11.08 -32.14 27.36
C LEU A 192 -10.70 -33.48 26.71
N TYR A 193 -10.19 -33.47 25.48
CA TYR A 193 -9.82 -34.67 24.72
C TYR A 193 -8.32 -34.97 24.74
N PHE A 194 -7.50 -34.08 25.28
CA PHE A 194 -6.06 -34.27 25.42
C PHE A 194 -5.70 -34.60 26.88
N ASP A 195 -5.32 -35.85 27.13
CA ASP A 195 -4.84 -36.28 28.45
C ASP A 195 -3.43 -35.70 28.71
N SER A 196 -3.40 -34.50 29.29
CA SER A 196 -2.16 -33.80 29.62
C SER A 196 -1.31 -34.56 30.64
N ALA A 197 -1.93 -35.31 31.54
CA ALA A 197 -1.22 -36.12 32.54
C ALA A 197 -0.53 -37.32 31.88
N ALA A 198 -1.20 -38.02 30.96
CA ALA A 198 -0.58 -39.09 30.18
C ALA A 198 0.56 -38.57 29.29
N PHE A 199 0.38 -37.40 28.66
CA PHE A 199 1.43 -36.78 27.84
C PHE A 199 2.66 -36.40 28.67
N LEU A 200 2.45 -35.75 29.83
CA LEU A 200 3.54 -35.39 30.73
C LEU A 200 4.25 -36.62 31.30
N LYS A 201 3.52 -37.69 31.58
CA LYS A 201 4.10 -38.96 32.04
C LYS A 201 4.94 -39.64 30.95
N ALA A 202 4.56 -39.50 29.68
CA ALA A 202 5.36 -39.98 28.55
C ALA A 202 6.59 -39.10 28.26
N PHE A 203 6.64 -37.87 28.79
CA PHE A 203 7.76 -36.95 28.66
C PHE A 203 8.83 -37.26 29.73
N ASP A 204 9.66 -38.27 29.45
CA ASP A 204 10.64 -38.83 30.39
C ASP A 204 12.09 -38.54 29.96
N PRO A 205 12.68 -37.39 30.39
CA PRO A 205 14.05 -37.01 30.02
C PRO A 205 15.15 -37.94 30.56
N VAL A 206 14.84 -38.79 31.55
CA VAL A 206 15.80 -39.73 32.16
C VAL A 206 15.96 -40.95 31.25
N ASN A 207 14.84 -41.55 30.85
CA ASN A 207 14.86 -42.82 30.11
C ASN A 207 14.88 -42.63 28.59
N ASP A 208 14.36 -41.52 28.06
CA ASP A 208 14.33 -41.23 26.62
C ASP A 208 14.84 -39.80 26.30
N PRO A 209 16.13 -39.51 26.57
CA PRO A 209 16.67 -38.17 26.43
C PRO A 209 16.64 -37.64 24.99
N TYR A 210 16.79 -38.51 24.00
CA TYR A 210 16.81 -38.13 22.58
C TYR A 210 15.42 -37.75 22.07
N SER A 211 14.40 -38.58 22.33
CA SER A 211 13.03 -38.27 21.87
C SER A 211 12.47 -37.06 22.59
N VAL A 212 12.72 -36.94 23.90
CA VAL A 212 12.33 -35.75 24.68
C VAL A 212 13.00 -34.49 24.16
N GLY A 213 14.31 -34.55 23.92
CA GLY A 213 15.05 -33.45 23.30
C GLY A 213 14.49 -33.05 21.93
N ALA A 214 14.15 -34.04 21.10
CA ALA A 214 13.62 -33.81 19.75
C ALA A 214 12.24 -33.18 19.79
N LEU A 215 11.36 -33.70 20.65
CA LEU A 215 10.00 -33.19 20.84
C LEU A 215 10.03 -31.76 21.35
N PHE A 216 10.79 -31.49 22.42
CA PHE A 216 10.92 -30.14 22.97
C PHE A 216 11.51 -29.17 21.94
N SER A 217 12.58 -29.56 21.24
CA SER A 217 13.22 -28.72 20.23
C SER A 217 12.29 -28.39 19.06
N THR A 218 11.52 -29.37 18.61
CA THR A 218 10.55 -29.21 17.54
C THR A 218 9.42 -28.27 17.96
N LEU A 219 8.82 -28.50 19.12
CA LEU A 219 7.74 -27.66 19.63
C LEU A 219 8.22 -26.23 19.90
N ASN A 220 9.38 -26.07 20.53
CA ASN A 220 9.96 -24.76 20.82
C ASN A 220 10.22 -23.97 19.53
N SER A 221 10.88 -24.57 18.54
CA SER A 221 11.11 -23.93 17.24
C SER A 221 9.81 -23.64 16.49
N LEU A 222 8.81 -24.53 16.55
CA LEU A 222 7.52 -24.28 15.90
C LEU A 222 6.79 -23.08 16.52
N LEU A 223 6.75 -22.99 17.85
CA LEU A 223 6.12 -21.88 18.56
C LEU A 223 6.82 -20.56 18.24
N TRP A 224 8.15 -20.53 18.29
CA TRP A 224 8.93 -19.35 17.92
C TRP A 224 8.76 -18.96 16.45
N PHE A 225 8.62 -19.92 15.55
CA PHE A 225 8.32 -19.65 14.14
C PHE A 225 6.95 -18.99 13.95
N LEU A 226 5.98 -19.31 14.80
CA LEU A 226 4.66 -18.68 14.85
C LEU A 226 4.66 -17.37 15.66
N GLY A 227 5.80 -17.00 16.25
CA GLY A 227 5.94 -15.81 17.08
C GLY A 227 5.47 -15.97 18.53
N ILE A 228 5.24 -17.20 18.97
CA ILE A 228 4.94 -17.55 20.37
C ILE A 228 6.25 -17.88 21.08
N HIS A 229 6.49 -17.28 22.23
CA HIS A 229 7.71 -17.50 22.99
C HIS A 229 7.74 -18.93 23.59
N GLY A 230 8.52 -19.82 22.97
CA GLY A 230 8.47 -21.27 23.24
C GLY A 230 8.77 -21.67 24.68
N TYR A 231 9.69 -20.99 25.38
CA TYR A 231 10.00 -21.27 26.79
C TYR A 231 8.76 -21.16 27.70
N TYR A 232 8.01 -20.05 27.62
CA TYR A 232 6.80 -19.85 28.44
C TYR A 232 5.67 -20.76 27.99
N ALA A 233 5.54 -20.97 26.68
CA ALA A 233 4.52 -21.85 26.12
C ALA A 233 4.75 -23.34 26.43
N LEU A 234 5.97 -23.74 26.74
CA LEU A 234 6.32 -25.10 27.10
C LEU A 234 6.68 -25.25 28.58
N THR A 235 6.28 -24.30 29.44
CA THR A 235 6.54 -24.36 30.90
C THR A 235 6.23 -25.72 31.53
N PRO A 236 5.09 -26.40 31.21
CA PRO A 236 4.82 -27.73 31.75
C PRO A 236 5.88 -28.80 31.38
N LEU A 237 6.54 -28.64 30.24
CA LEU A 237 7.63 -29.52 29.77
C LEU A 237 9.00 -29.08 30.27
N VAL A 238 9.15 -27.83 30.72
CA VAL A 238 10.38 -27.31 31.30
C VAL A 238 10.61 -27.89 32.70
N GLN A 239 9.55 -28.08 33.50
CA GLN A 239 9.70 -28.53 34.89
C GLN A 239 10.40 -29.91 35.01
N PRO A 240 10.01 -30.96 34.26
CA PRO A 240 10.73 -32.24 34.29
C PRO A 240 12.22 -32.11 33.93
N LEU A 241 12.58 -31.16 33.06
CA LEU A 241 13.97 -30.91 32.66
C LEU A 241 14.78 -30.16 33.74
N ILE A 242 14.12 -29.35 34.57
CA ILE A 242 14.70 -28.73 35.77
C ILE A 242 14.91 -29.80 36.84
N ASP A 243 13.91 -30.64 37.10
CA ASP A 243 13.97 -31.69 38.12
C ASP A 243 15.16 -32.64 37.87
N VAL A 244 15.37 -33.01 36.61
CA VAL A 244 16.52 -33.84 36.20
C VAL A 244 17.87 -33.13 36.37
N LEU A 245 17.94 -31.81 36.15
CA LEU A 245 19.15 -31.05 36.43
C LEU A 245 19.48 -31.02 37.92
N ASP A 246 18.46 -30.89 38.78
CA ASP A 246 18.65 -30.88 40.23
C ASP A 246 19.11 -32.25 40.74
N ILE A 247 18.61 -33.35 40.16
CA ILE A 247 19.16 -34.70 40.42
C ILE A 247 20.65 -34.75 40.08
N ASN A 248 21.07 -34.27 38.90
CA ASN A 248 22.48 -34.20 38.53
C ASN A 248 23.30 -33.35 39.51
N ARG A 249 22.77 -32.21 39.96
CA ARG A 249 23.44 -31.32 40.92
C ARG A 249 23.69 -32.00 42.26
N VAL A 250 22.68 -32.71 42.77
CA VAL A 250 22.77 -33.46 44.03
C VAL A 250 23.78 -34.61 43.92
N LEU A 251 23.78 -35.34 42.80
CA LEU A 251 24.78 -36.38 42.55
C LEU A 251 26.19 -35.80 42.52
N TYR A 252 26.38 -34.70 41.78
CA TYR A 252 27.67 -34.04 41.64
C TYR A 252 28.20 -33.51 42.98
N SER A 253 27.35 -32.90 43.81
CA SER A 253 27.75 -32.40 45.14
C SER A 253 28.08 -33.53 46.13
N ALA A 254 27.46 -34.70 45.94
CA ALA A 254 27.80 -35.93 46.68
C ALA A 254 29.05 -36.65 46.15
N GLY A 255 29.72 -36.12 45.11
CA GLY A 255 30.89 -36.72 44.47
C GLY A 255 30.57 -37.89 43.52
N ALA A 256 29.30 -38.11 43.20
CA ALA A 256 28.86 -39.08 42.20
C ALA A 256 28.86 -38.48 40.79
N MET A 257 29.01 -39.32 39.78
CA MET A 257 28.98 -38.88 38.38
C MET A 257 27.52 -38.61 37.95
N PRO A 258 27.21 -37.42 37.40
CA PRO A 258 25.92 -37.16 36.79
C PRO A 258 25.65 -38.16 35.66
N SER A 259 24.38 -38.50 35.44
CA SER A 259 23.98 -39.50 34.43
C SER A 259 22.93 -38.97 33.45
N ASN A 260 22.20 -37.91 33.79
CA ASN A 260 21.11 -37.43 32.96
C ASN A 260 21.58 -36.35 31.98
N VAL A 261 21.83 -36.77 30.74
CA VAL A 261 22.36 -35.91 29.67
C VAL A 261 21.33 -34.90 29.13
N MET A 262 20.03 -35.19 29.18
CA MET A 262 18.98 -34.25 28.74
C MET A 262 18.38 -33.54 29.94
N ASN A 263 18.65 -32.24 30.04
CA ASN A 263 18.15 -31.38 31.09
C ASN A 263 18.05 -29.93 30.59
N ILE A 264 17.50 -29.03 31.41
CA ILE A 264 17.25 -27.64 30.98
C ILE A 264 18.52 -26.89 30.58
N SER A 265 19.63 -27.11 31.30
CA SER A 265 20.93 -26.49 30.99
C SER A 265 21.52 -27.01 29.69
N THR A 266 21.28 -28.27 29.36
CA THR A 266 21.70 -28.85 28.08
C THR A 266 21.00 -28.15 26.91
N LEU A 267 19.69 -27.94 27.04
CA LEU A 267 18.90 -27.22 26.05
C LEU A 267 19.36 -25.76 25.90
N SER A 268 19.54 -25.04 27.00
CA SER A 268 19.91 -23.62 26.95
C SER A 268 21.34 -23.37 26.49
N SER A 269 22.30 -24.20 26.92
CA SER A 269 23.73 -23.98 26.66
C SER A 269 24.21 -24.57 25.33
N PHE A 270 23.60 -25.68 24.87
CA PHE A 270 24.13 -26.42 23.71
C PHE A 270 23.14 -26.56 22.56
N VAL A 271 21.82 -26.53 22.82
CA VAL A 271 20.81 -26.71 21.76
C VAL A 271 20.41 -25.38 21.14
N PHE A 272 19.96 -24.43 21.95
CA PHE A 272 19.42 -23.14 21.51
C PHE A 272 20.46 -22.01 21.60
N ILE A 273 21.59 -22.21 20.93
CA ILE A 273 22.72 -21.27 21.03
C ILE A 273 22.39 -19.94 20.33
N GLY A 274 22.43 -18.87 21.11
CA GLY A 274 22.04 -17.54 20.67
C GLY A 274 20.54 -17.38 20.47
N GLY A 275 19.74 -18.16 21.21
CA GLY A 275 18.27 -18.14 21.19
C GLY A 275 17.63 -19.32 20.44
N SER A 276 16.31 -19.23 20.23
CA SER A 276 15.53 -20.24 19.50
C SER A 276 16.09 -20.50 18.09
N GLY A 277 16.11 -21.75 17.66
CA GLY A 277 16.61 -22.10 16.32
C GLY A 277 18.13 -22.09 16.16
N ALA A 278 18.90 -21.93 17.24
CA ALA A 278 20.35 -21.74 17.19
C ALA A 278 20.75 -20.52 16.32
N THR A 279 20.04 -19.42 16.55
CA THR A 279 20.05 -18.21 15.71
C THR A 279 21.40 -17.50 15.59
N LEU A 280 22.34 -17.74 16.52
CA LEU A 280 23.70 -17.23 16.33
C LEU A 280 24.35 -17.82 15.07
N GLY A 281 24.10 -19.10 14.76
CA GLY A 281 24.58 -19.72 13.53
C GLY A 281 24.03 -19.05 12.28
N LEU A 282 22.77 -18.61 12.31
CA LEU A 282 22.16 -17.84 11.22
C LEU A 282 22.82 -16.46 11.07
N ALA A 283 23.02 -15.72 12.17
CA ALA A 283 23.68 -14.42 12.14
C ALA A 283 25.08 -14.53 11.52
N LEU A 284 25.87 -15.52 11.94
CA LEU A 284 27.20 -15.77 11.37
C LEU A 284 27.14 -16.20 9.90
N ALA A 285 26.17 -17.03 9.51
CA ALA A 285 25.98 -17.43 8.11
C ALA A 285 25.67 -16.22 7.22
N ILE A 286 24.86 -15.27 7.71
CA ILE A 286 24.57 -14.01 7.00
C ILE A 286 25.82 -13.16 6.87
N LEU A 287 26.59 -12.95 7.94
CA LEU A 287 27.80 -12.12 7.87
C LEU A 287 28.88 -12.68 6.96
N ALA A 288 29.06 -14.00 7.02
CA ALA A 288 30.09 -14.69 6.24
C ALA A 288 29.73 -14.82 4.75
N PHE A 289 28.44 -14.94 4.41
CA PHE A 289 28.05 -15.34 3.04
C PHE A 289 26.97 -14.51 2.36
N SER A 290 26.23 -13.68 3.08
CA SER A 290 25.24 -12.78 2.46
C SER A 290 25.90 -11.52 1.91
N LYS A 291 25.46 -11.11 0.72
CA LYS A 291 25.81 -9.87 0.03
C LYS A 291 24.77 -8.77 0.26
N ASP A 292 23.62 -9.10 0.85
CA ASP A 292 22.57 -8.14 1.17
C ASP A 292 22.99 -7.25 2.35
N LYS A 293 23.12 -5.95 2.10
CA LYS A 293 23.53 -4.97 3.11
C LYS A 293 22.53 -4.90 4.28
N VAL A 294 21.23 -5.03 4.02
CA VAL A 294 20.18 -4.94 5.04
C VAL A 294 20.26 -6.13 5.99
N MET A 295 20.35 -7.34 5.42
CA MET A 295 20.48 -8.58 6.19
C MET A 295 21.73 -8.55 7.08
N ARG A 296 22.84 -8.03 6.55
CA ARG A 296 24.10 -7.89 7.30
C ARG A 296 23.97 -6.90 8.45
N VAL A 297 23.34 -5.73 8.27
CA VAL A 297 23.14 -4.74 9.34
C VAL A 297 22.32 -5.34 10.48
N ILE A 298 21.24 -6.04 10.14
CA ILE A 298 20.39 -6.71 11.13
C ILE A 298 21.18 -7.80 11.88
N ALA A 299 21.94 -8.64 11.16
CA ALA A 299 22.79 -9.64 11.78
C ALA A 299 23.83 -9.02 12.72
N ILE A 300 24.54 -7.95 12.31
CA ILE A 300 25.50 -7.22 13.17
C ILE A 300 24.81 -6.69 14.42
N SER A 301 23.67 -6.03 14.28
CA SER A 301 22.93 -5.46 15.42
C SER A 301 22.39 -6.52 16.38
N SER A 302 22.12 -7.73 15.90
CA SER A 302 21.62 -8.84 16.72
C SER A 302 22.69 -9.56 17.54
N ILE A 303 23.97 -9.56 17.12
CA ILE A 303 25.03 -10.34 17.77
C ILE A 303 25.26 -9.97 19.25
N PRO A 304 25.33 -8.68 19.64
CA PRO A 304 25.54 -8.32 21.04
C PRO A 304 24.47 -8.90 21.95
N LEU A 305 23.20 -8.85 21.54
CA LEU A 305 22.08 -9.44 22.29
C LEU A 305 22.05 -10.98 22.17
N GLY A 306 22.36 -11.51 20.98
CA GLY A 306 22.44 -12.95 20.74
C GLY A 306 23.54 -13.63 21.57
N PHE A 307 24.59 -12.89 21.92
CA PHE A 307 25.61 -13.35 22.88
C PHE A 307 25.04 -13.58 24.29
N PHE A 308 23.90 -12.99 24.62
CA PHE A 308 23.14 -13.22 25.84
C PHE A 308 21.85 -14.05 25.57
N ASN A 309 21.83 -14.85 24.49
CA ASN A 309 20.67 -15.63 24.05
C ASN A 309 19.38 -14.83 23.79
N ILE A 310 19.49 -13.52 23.53
CA ILE A 310 18.37 -12.65 23.13
C ILE A 310 18.39 -12.53 21.61
N ASN A 311 17.37 -13.06 20.93
CA ASN A 311 17.35 -13.22 19.47
C ASN A 311 16.19 -12.52 18.77
N GLU A 312 15.40 -11.74 19.49
CA GLU A 312 14.20 -11.06 18.99
C GLU A 312 14.54 -10.12 17.83
N ILE A 313 15.65 -9.39 17.90
CA ILE A 313 16.10 -8.54 16.77
C ILE A 313 16.28 -9.36 15.50
N LEU A 314 16.87 -10.56 15.60
CA LEU A 314 17.09 -11.41 14.43
C LEU A 314 15.83 -12.15 14.00
N MET A 315 14.95 -12.54 14.93
CA MET A 315 13.69 -13.26 14.65
C MET A 315 12.63 -12.40 13.98
N PHE A 316 12.52 -11.14 14.43
CA PHE A 316 11.54 -10.18 13.94
C PHE A 316 12.13 -9.28 12.84
N GLY A 317 13.38 -8.80 12.99
CA GLY A 317 14.03 -7.90 12.04
C GLY A 317 14.45 -8.57 10.75
N LEU A 318 15.07 -9.75 10.84
CA LEU A 318 15.19 -10.68 9.73
C LEU A 318 13.98 -11.59 9.83
N PRO A 319 13.13 -11.73 8.81
CA PRO A 319 11.87 -12.39 9.03
C PRO A 319 12.14 -13.89 9.14
N ILE A 320 12.34 -14.43 10.34
CA ILE A 320 12.34 -15.88 10.59
C ILE A 320 10.89 -16.29 10.83
N ILE A 321 10.16 -15.47 11.60
CA ILE A 321 8.74 -15.65 11.88
C ILE A 321 7.94 -15.64 10.57
N PHE A 322 7.14 -16.70 10.38
CA PHE A 322 6.36 -16.98 9.18
C PHE A 322 7.16 -17.03 7.86
N ASN A 323 8.50 -17.09 7.90
CA ASN A 323 9.31 -17.24 6.70
C ASN A 323 9.57 -18.70 6.38
N LEU A 324 8.71 -19.26 5.53
CA LEU A 324 8.76 -20.66 5.10
C LEU A 324 10.12 -21.07 4.50
N ARG A 325 10.93 -20.13 4.00
CA ARG A 325 12.27 -20.44 3.46
C ARG A 325 13.30 -20.71 4.54
N LEU A 326 13.16 -20.09 5.72
CA LEU A 326 14.05 -20.29 6.86
C LEU A 326 13.47 -21.27 7.89
N PHE A 327 12.23 -21.71 7.73
CA PHE A 327 11.59 -22.66 8.64
C PHE A 327 12.38 -23.97 8.81
N ILE A 328 12.82 -24.56 7.70
CA ILE A 328 13.56 -25.83 7.70
C ILE A 328 14.87 -25.75 8.49
N PRO A 329 15.81 -24.83 8.19
CA PRO A 329 17.05 -24.76 8.97
C PRO A 329 16.81 -24.32 10.41
N PHE A 330 15.77 -23.51 10.68
CA PHE A 330 15.37 -23.10 12.02
C PHE A 330 14.86 -24.27 12.89
N LEU A 331 14.28 -25.28 12.26
CA LEU A 331 13.89 -26.52 12.93
C LEU A 331 15.06 -27.50 13.06
N ILE A 332 15.85 -27.67 11.99
CA ILE A 332 16.92 -28.69 11.93
C ILE A 332 18.12 -28.32 12.79
N ALA A 333 18.54 -27.06 12.85
CA ALA A 333 19.76 -26.67 13.57
C ALA A 333 19.73 -27.05 15.07
N PRO A 334 18.66 -26.75 15.84
CA PRO A 334 18.52 -27.23 17.22
C PRO A 334 18.51 -28.75 17.33
N LEU A 335 17.82 -29.46 16.43
CA LEU A 335 17.76 -30.93 16.47
C LEU A 335 19.13 -31.56 16.26
N VAL A 336 19.93 -31.03 15.34
CA VAL A 336 21.29 -31.48 15.10
C VAL A 336 22.18 -31.13 16.29
N ASN A 337 22.08 -29.92 16.84
CA ASN A 337 22.84 -29.54 18.03
C ASN A 337 22.52 -30.45 19.22
N MET A 338 21.24 -30.76 19.43
CA MET A 338 20.78 -31.69 20.46
C MET A 338 21.38 -33.08 20.27
N GLY A 339 21.28 -33.65 19.07
CA GLY A 339 21.83 -34.97 18.79
C GLY A 339 23.35 -35.05 19.01
N ILE A 340 24.10 -34.02 18.58
CA ILE A 340 25.55 -33.94 18.79
C ILE A 340 25.88 -33.78 20.28
N ALA A 341 25.24 -32.83 20.97
CA ALA A 341 25.52 -32.55 22.37
C ALA A 341 25.26 -33.77 23.26
N LEU A 342 24.10 -34.41 23.11
CA LEU A 342 23.77 -35.63 23.86
C LEU A 342 24.77 -36.76 23.60
N THR A 343 25.14 -36.95 22.33
CA THR A 343 26.11 -38.01 21.96
C THR A 343 27.48 -37.75 22.58
N VAL A 344 28.01 -36.54 22.45
CA VAL A 344 29.32 -36.17 23.00
C VAL A 344 29.36 -36.28 24.53
N MET A 345 28.28 -35.85 25.20
CA MET A 345 28.14 -35.98 26.67
C MET A 345 28.01 -37.46 27.10
N SER A 346 27.22 -38.27 26.38
CA SER A 346 27.06 -39.70 26.67
C SER A 346 28.35 -40.51 26.51
N MET A 347 29.25 -40.05 25.61
CA MET A 347 30.58 -40.63 25.43
C MET A 347 31.58 -40.18 26.51
N GLY A 348 31.20 -39.28 27.41
CA GLY A 348 32.06 -38.73 28.45
C GLY A 348 33.14 -37.77 27.94
N LEU A 349 33.01 -37.27 26.70
CA LEU A 349 33.96 -36.32 26.12
C LEU A 349 33.77 -34.89 26.65
N VAL A 350 32.56 -34.58 27.12
CA VAL A 350 32.18 -33.31 27.73
C VAL A 350 31.37 -33.61 28.99
N ALA A 351 31.62 -32.86 30.06
CA ALA A 351 30.90 -32.99 31.31
C ALA A 351 29.39 -32.69 31.15
N ILE A 352 28.57 -33.45 31.85
CA ILE A 352 27.11 -33.27 31.85
C ILE A 352 26.77 -32.01 32.67
N PRO A 353 25.85 -31.15 32.20
CA PRO A 353 25.44 -29.98 32.97
C PRO A 353 24.81 -30.34 34.33
N VAL A 354 25.25 -29.60 35.36
CA VAL A 354 24.89 -29.77 36.78
C VAL A 354 24.39 -28.47 37.43
N VAL A 355 24.65 -27.32 36.80
CA VAL A 355 24.20 -26.01 37.29
C VAL A 355 23.30 -25.35 36.25
N MET A 356 22.25 -24.67 36.72
CA MET A 356 21.43 -23.81 35.88
C MET A 356 22.12 -22.46 35.70
N ALA A 357 22.73 -22.24 34.55
CA ALA A 357 23.17 -20.89 34.18
C ALA A 357 21.93 -20.04 33.84
N PRO A 358 21.95 -18.72 34.09
CA PRO A 358 20.89 -17.82 33.64
C PRO A 358 20.59 -18.03 32.15
N ILE A 359 19.32 -18.09 31.75
CA ILE A 359 18.96 -18.33 30.34
C ILE A 359 19.58 -17.25 29.43
N THR A 360 19.68 -16.02 29.94
CA THR A 360 20.30 -14.87 29.27
C THR A 360 21.78 -14.68 29.63
N SER A 361 22.49 -15.74 30.02
CA SER A 361 23.92 -15.66 30.31
C SER A 361 24.76 -15.53 29.02
N PRO A 362 25.95 -14.89 29.11
CA PRO A 362 26.90 -14.87 28.01
C PRO A 362 27.18 -16.28 27.48
N LEU A 363 27.14 -16.43 26.17
CA LEU A 363 27.67 -17.62 25.50
C LEU A 363 29.14 -17.82 25.90
N ILE A 364 29.65 -19.05 25.75
CA ILE A 364 30.96 -19.51 26.24
C ILE A 364 30.95 -19.67 27.77
N LEU A 365 30.61 -18.61 28.51
CA LEU A 365 30.56 -18.64 29.96
C LEU A 365 29.45 -19.57 30.46
N ASN A 366 28.28 -19.55 29.82
CA ASN A 366 27.16 -20.42 30.17
C ASN A 366 27.51 -21.92 30.04
N ALA A 367 28.21 -22.32 28.97
CA ALA A 367 28.65 -23.69 28.74
C ALA A 367 29.66 -24.12 29.81
N PHE A 368 30.65 -23.27 30.10
CA PHE A 368 31.65 -23.53 31.14
C PHE A 368 31.02 -23.68 32.52
N ILE A 369 30.15 -22.76 32.92
CA ILE A 369 29.56 -22.76 34.27
C ILE A 369 28.54 -23.88 34.43
N SER A 370 27.69 -24.11 33.43
CA SER A 370 26.67 -25.17 33.51
C SER A 370 27.27 -26.56 33.70
N THR A 371 28.49 -26.79 33.22
CA THR A 371 29.23 -28.06 33.29
C THR A 371 30.23 -28.14 34.44
N GLY A 372 30.23 -27.17 35.36
CA GLY A 372 31.14 -27.17 36.52
C GLY A 372 32.59 -26.80 36.18
N GLY A 373 32.83 -26.12 35.05
CA GLY A 373 34.14 -25.61 34.65
C GLY A 373 34.86 -26.44 33.58
N ASP A 374 34.13 -27.19 32.74
CA ASP A 374 34.73 -27.99 31.68
C ASP A 374 35.07 -27.12 30.44
N TYR A 375 36.33 -27.10 30.04
CA TYR A 375 36.78 -26.40 28.84
C TYR A 375 36.33 -27.11 27.54
N ASN A 376 36.14 -28.44 27.57
CA ASN A 376 35.63 -29.17 26.42
C ASN A 376 34.19 -28.78 26.09
N ALA A 377 33.42 -28.36 27.10
CA ALA A 377 32.08 -27.80 26.92
C ALA A 377 32.10 -26.52 26.06
N VAL A 378 33.09 -25.66 26.26
CA VAL A 378 33.28 -24.45 25.45
C VAL A 378 33.60 -24.80 24.00
N ILE A 379 34.51 -25.75 23.80
CA ILE A 379 34.89 -26.23 22.46
C ILE A 379 33.67 -26.83 21.74
N LEU A 380 32.88 -27.64 22.45
CA LEU A 380 31.64 -28.20 21.93
C LEU A 380 30.67 -27.09 21.51
N GLN A 381 30.42 -26.09 22.36
CA GLN A 381 29.49 -25.01 22.04
C GLN A 381 29.92 -24.23 20.78
N VAL A 382 31.22 -23.90 20.65
CA VAL A 382 31.76 -23.26 19.44
C VAL A 382 31.57 -24.16 18.21
N GLY A 383 31.84 -25.47 18.34
CA GLY A 383 31.60 -26.45 17.29
C GLY A 383 30.14 -26.50 16.84
N LEU A 384 29.19 -26.49 17.78
CA LEU A 384 27.75 -26.48 17.51
C LEU A 384 27.29 -25.20 16.80
N VAL A 385 27.87 -24.04 17.14
CA VAL A 385 27.64 -22.78 16.40
C VAL A 385 28.11 -22.90 14.96
N MET A 386 29.28 -23.50 14.72
CA MET A 386 29.79 -23.74 13.36
C MET A 386 28.90 -24.71 12.58
N VAL A 387 28.44 -25.79 13.20
CA VAL A 387 27.48 -26.73 12.59
C VAL A 387 26.18 -26.01 12.23
N SER A 388 25.62 -25.22 13.15
CA SER A 388 24.42 -24.41 12.90
C SER A 388 24.63 -23.44 11.73
N THR A 389 25.79 -22.77 11.68
CA THR A 389 26.18 -21.88 10.58
C THR A 389 26.16 -22.60 9.22
N LEU A 390 26.71 -23.82 9.16
CA LEU A 390 26.72 -24.64 7.95
C LEU A 390 25.31 -25.11 7.54
N ILE A 391 24.42 -25.38 8.51
CA ILE A 391 23.02 -25.73 8.25
C ILE A 391 22.26 -24.55 7.63
N TYR A 392 22.47 -23.33 8.13
CA TYR A 392 21.84 -22.12 7.61
C TYR A 392 22.41 -21.64 6.27
N LEU A 393 23.68 -21.94 5.99
CA LEU A 393 24.40 -21.48 4.80
C LEU A 393 23.65 -21.67 3.46
N PRO A 394 23.16 -22.86 3.09
CA PRO A 394 22.48 -23.04 1.80
C PRO A 394 21.21 -22.18 1.68
N PHE A 395 20.49 -21.96 2.78
CA PHE A 395 19.26 -21.16 2.80
C PHE A 395 19.55 -19.66 2.70
N VAL A 396 20.60 -19.17 3.38
CA VAL A 396 21.07 -17.78 3.25
C VAL A 396 21.47 -17.48 1.81
N ARG A 397 22.23 -18.39 1.15
CA ARG A 397 22.60 -18.22 -0.26
C ARG A 397 21.38 -18.21 -1.20
N MET A 398 20.34 -18.99 -0.88
CA MET A 398 19.09 -19.01 -1.64
C MET A 398 18.31 -17.69 -1.50
N LEU A 399 18.33 -17.07 -0.32
CA LEU A 399 17.73 -15.75 -0.09
C LEU A 399 18.42 -14.67 -0.94
N ASP A 400 19.76 -14.68 -0.97
CA ASP A 400 20.58 -13.75 -1.75
C ASP A 400 20.40 -13.87 -3.27
N ALA A 401 20.20 -15.09 -3.79
CA ALA A 401 20.02 -15.33 -5.23
C ALA A 401 18.78 -14.60 -5.80
N HIS A 402 17.81 -14.27 -4.95
CA HIS A 402 16.59 -13.54 -5.30
C HIS A 402 16.65 -12.04 -4.98
N ALA A 403 17.74 -11.54 -4.39
CA ALA A 403 17.90 -10.14 -3.98
C ALA A 403 18.49 -9.23 -5.07
N LYS A 404 18.91 -9.77 -6.22
CA LYS A 404 19.33 -8.96 -7.37
C LYS A 404 18.09 -8.25 -7.94
N THR A 405 18.10 -6.92 -7.91
CA THR A 405 17.04 -5.96 -8.34
C THR A 405 15.95 -5.66 -7.31
N ARG A 406 16.31 -4.96 -6.24
CA ARG A 406 15.43 -3.93 -5.66
C ARG A 406 16.26 -2.73 -5.27
N ASP A 407 15.94 -1.57 -5.84
CA ASP A 407 16.26 -0.29 -5.21
C ASP A 407 15.76 -0.34 -3.77
N LEU A 408 16.50 0.31 -2.87
CA LEU A 408 16.35 0.20 -1.43
C LEU A 408 15.03 0.85 -0.98
N TYR A 409 13.94 0.10 -1.14
CA TYR A 409 12.64 0.38 -0.57
C TYR A 409 12.45 -0.60 0.58
N ILE A 410 12.38 -0.09 1.82
CA ILE A 410 12.12 -0.87 3.03
C ILE A 410 10.67 -0.56 3.45
N PRO A 411 9.67 -1.33 3.00
CA PRO A 411 8.27 -1.07 3.35
C PRO A 411 8.01 -1.09 4.87
N SER A 412 8.83 -1.83 5.63
CA SER A 412 8.73 -1.90 7.09
C SER A 412 9.33 -0.70 7.83
N LEU A 413 10.10 0.15 7.13
CA LEU A 413 10.65 1.43 7.63
C LEU A 413 10.05 2.64 6.90
N ASP A 414 9.29 2.44 5.82
CA ASP A 414 8.40 3.45 5.23
C ASP A 414 7.16 3.63 6.11
N THR A 415 7.41 4.06 7.35
CA THR A 415 6.39 4.66 8.17
C THR A 415 5.98 6.00 7.60
N THR A 416 6.69 6.59 6.64
CA THR A 416 6.30 7.86 6.02
C THR A 416 4.96 7.79 5.30
N PHE A 417 4.61 6.69 4.61
CA PHE A 417 3.25 6.52 4.07
C PHE A 417 2.21 6.22 5.15
N THR A 418 2.53 5.33 6.08
CA THR A 418 1.62 4.89 7.16
C THR A 418 1.31 6.02 8.14
N ARG A 419 2.32 6.83 8.46
CA ARG A 419 2.32 8.02 9.31
C ARG A 419 1.79 9.24 8.58
N ARG A 420 1.99 9.42 7.26
CA ARG A 420 1.29 10.51 6.52
C ARG A 420 -0.19 10.20 6.33
N GLU A 421 -0.59 8.94 6.19
CA GLU A 421 -2.00 8.55 6.17
C GLU A 421 -2.61 8.59 7.59
N GLU A 422 -1.87 8.23 8.63
CA GLU A 422 -2.30 8.39 10.03
C GLU A 422 -2.28 9.85 10.49
N GLU A 423 -1.28 10.64 10.14
CA GLU A 423 -1.27 12.08 10.32
C GLU A 423 -2.38 12.69 9.47
N ALA A 424 -2.64 12.25 8.23
CA ALA A 424 -3.80 12.71 7.46
C ALA A 424 -5.15 12.23 8.03
N TYR A 425 -5.20 11.16 8.82
CA TYR A 425 -6.40 10.60 9.45
C TYR A 425 -6.65 11.16 10.86
N VAL A 426 -5.59 11.55 11.57
CA VAL A 426 -5.63 12.26 12.87
C VAL A 426 -5.74 13.77 12.65
N LEU A 427 -5.12 14.30 11.59
CA LEU A 427 -5.32 15.64 11.04
C LEU A 427 -6.48 15.67 10.03
N ALA A 428 -7.22 14.57 9.83
CA ALA A 428 -8.54 14.60 9.19
C ALA A 428 -9.49 15.30 10.18
N VAL A 429 -9.32 16.61 10.21
CA VAL A 429 -10.28 17.68 10.34
C VAL A 429 -11.41 17.34 11.31
N ASP A 430 -11.36 17.97 12.48
CA ASP A 430 -12.48 18.11 13.39
C ASP A 430 -13.81 18.16 12.60
N PRO A 431 -14.73 17.19 12.78
CA PRO A 431 -15.98 17.11 12.02
C PRO A 431 -16.80 18.41 12.11
N VAL A 432 -16.67 19.15 13.21
CA VAL A 432 -17.28 20.47 13.38
C VAL A 432 -16.63 21.46 12.44
N THR A 433 -15.30 21.51 12.40
CA THR A 433 -14.53 22.34 11.47
C THR A 433 -14.80 21.99 10.01
N GLU A 434 -14.89 20.70 9.63
CA GLU A 434 -15.25 20.29 8.26
C GLU A 434 -16.69 20.69 7.90
N SER A 435 -17.64 20.52 8.82
CA SER A 435 -19.02 20.97 8.60
C SER A 435 -19.11 22.49 8.45
N LEU A 436 -18.34 23.25 9.24
CA LEU A 436 -18.25 24.71 9.14
C LEU A 436 -17.54 25.15 7.86
N HIS A 437 -16.50 24.44 7.42
CA HIS A 437 -15.82 24.71 6.15
C HIS A 437 -16.71 24.41 4.96
N LYS A 438 -17.42 23.27 4.95
CA LYS A 438 -18.41 22.95 3.90
C LYS A 438 -19.55 23.96 3.87
N VAL A 439 -20.06 24.38 5.03
CA VAL A 439 -21.09 25.43 5.11
C VAL A 439 -20.53 26.76 4.56
N ARG A 440 -19.31 27.16 4.92
CA ARG A 440 -18.68 28.38 4.39
C ARG A 440 -18.37 28.29 2.90
N GLU A 441 -17.98 27.13 2.39
CA GLU A 441 -17.71 26.89 0.98
C GLU A 441 -19.00 26.96 0.17
N ILE A 442 -20.07 26.28 0.63
CA ILE A 442 -21.41 26.36 0.03
C ILE A 442 -21.92 27.81 0.07
N GLN A 443 -21.79 28.52 1.20
CA GLN A 443 -22.16 29.93 1.31
C GLN A 443 -21.33 30.83 0.37
N GLY A 444 -20.04 30.55 0.21
CA GLY A 444 -19.15 31.28 -0.69
C GLY A 444 -19.53 31.09 -2.16
N VAL A 445 -19.78 29.85 -2.58
CA VAL A 445 -20.27 29.53 -3.94
C VAL A 445 -21.64 30.19 -4.16
N GLN A 446 -22.55 30.12 -3.18
CA GLN A 446 -23.89 30.71 -3.30
C GLN A 446 -23.84 32.24 -3.42
N MET A 447 -23.01 32.92 -2.63
CA MET A 447 -22.83 34.38 -2.74
C MET A 447 -22.25 34.78 -4.09
N GLN A 448 -21.33 33.99 -4.64
CA GLN A 448 -20.79 34.22 -5.99
C GLN A 448 -21.84 33.99 -7.08
N LEU A 449 -22.67 32.95 -6.97
CA LEU A 449 -23.79 32.72 -7.88
C LEU A 449 -24.82 33.85 -7.84
N GLU A 450 -25.17 34.35 -6.65
CA GLU A 450 -26.05 35.52 -6.50
C GLU A 450 -25.46 36.77 -7.16
N ALA A 451 -24.15 36.97 -7.06
CA ALA A 451 -23.45 38.06 -7.74
C ALA A 451 -23.46 37.90 -9.28
N PHE A 452 -23.39 36.67 -9.79
CA PHE A 452 -23.47 36.39 -11.23
C PHE A 452 -24.91 36.45 -11.76
N ALA A 453 -25.93 36.23 -10.93
CA ALA A 453 -27.34 36.21 -11.36
C ALA A 453 -27.84 37.56 -11.92
N THR A 454 -27.19 38.68 -11.59
CA THR A 454 -27.54 40.02 -12.10
C THR A 454 -26.82 40.39 -13.40
N ARG A 455 -26.00 39.48 -13.94
CA ARG A 455 -25.15 39.70 -15.09
C ARG A 455 -25.70 39.02 -16.33
N GLU A 456 -25.27 39.49 -17.49
CA GLU A 456 -25.76 39.01 -18.78
C GLU A 456 -24.72 38.11 -19.46
N PHE A 457 -25.12 36.88 -19.75
CA PHE A 457 -24.33 35.98 -20.59
C PHE A 457 -24.52 36.35 -22.07
N TYR A 458 -23.42 36.36 -22.82
CA TYR A 458 -23.44 36.54 -24.27
C TYR A 458 -22.29 35.76 -24.93
N LEU A 459 -22.34 35.59 -26.25
CA LEU A 459 -21.31 34.91 -27.02
C LEU A 459 -20.51 35.91 -27.86
N GLU A 460 -19.20 35.78 -27.80
CA GLU A 460 -18.29 36.31 -28.82
C GLU A 460 -17.81 35.14 -29.70
N TYR A 461 -17.41 35.46 -30.92
CA TYR A 461 -17.05 34.46 -31.93
C TYR A 461 -15.60 34.69 -32.36
N GLN A 462 -14.73 33.70 -32.14
CA GLN A 462 -13.35 33.78 -32.57
C GLN A 462 -13.16 33.12 -33.94
N PRO A 463 -12.73 33.85 -34.98
CA PRO A 463 -12.53 33.27 -36.31
C PRO A 463 -11.45 32.19 -36.34
N GLN A 464 -11.73 31.13 -37.10
CA GLN A 464 -10.80 30.05 -37.46
C GLN A 464 -10.45 30.16 -38.95
N ILE A 465 -9.19 30.46 -39.27
CA ILE A 465 -8.74 30.88 -40.61
C ILE A 465 -7.89 29.79 -41.26
N SER A 466 -8.16 29.44 -42.51
CA SER A 466 -7.29 28.57 -43.30
C SER A 466 -5.90 29.20 -43.49
N SER A 467 -4.83 28.52 -43.09
CA SER A 467 -3.45 28.97 -43.34
C SER A 467 -3.14 29.04 -44.84
N HIS A 468 -3.80 28.20 -45.65
CA HIS A 468 -3.59 28.13 -47.09
C HIS A 468 -4.32 29.25 -47.85
N THR A 469 -5.63 29.39 -47.61
CA THR A 469 -6.47 30.31 -48.40
C THR A 469 -6.63 31.67 -47.74
N GLY A 470 -6.37 31.79 -46.43
CA GLY A 470 -6.63 32.99 -45.64
C GLY A 470 -8.12 33.27 -45.39
N GLN A 471 -9.02 32.36 -45.79
CA GLN A 471 -10.46 32.47 -45.60
C GLN A 471 -10.88 31.98 -44.21
N VAL A 472 -11.97 32.55 -43.69
CA VAL A 472 -12.60 32.09 -42.45
C VAL A 472 -13.38 30.81 -42.76
N LEU A 473 -13.06 29.72 -42.07
CA LEU A 473 -13.69 28.40 -42.25
C LEU A 473 -14.80 28.15 -41.22
N ALA A 474 -14.59 28.60 -39.98
CA ALA A 474 -15.50 28.44 -38.86
C ALA A 474 -15.25 29.55 -37.82
N VAL A 475 -16.07 29.58 -36.77
CA VAL A 475 -15.85 30.40 -35.58
C VAL A 475 -16.01 29.57 -34.31
N GLU A 476 -15.22 29.85 -33.27
CA GLU A 476 -15.46 29.29 -31.93
C GLU A 476 -16.37 30.24 -31.14
N ALA A 477 -17.45 29.70 -30.58
CA ALA A 477 -18.34 30.43 -29.67
C ALA A 477 -17.74 30.45 -28.26
N LEU A 478 -17.35 31.65 -27.83
CA LEU A 478 -16.75 31.91 -26.54
C LEU A 478 -17.72 32.66 -25.64
N ILE A 479 -18.15 32.00 -24.57
CA ILE A 479 -19.03 32.62 -23.57
C ILE A 479 -18.32 33.78 -22.86
N ARG A 480 -19.08 34.84 -22.62
CA ARG A 480 -18.68 36.02 -21.86
C ARG A 480 -19.77 36.38 -20.88
N LEU A 481 -19.36 36.98 -19.77
CA LEU A 481 -20.27 37.53 -18.78
C LEU A 481 -20.07 39.03 -18.71
N ARG A 482 -21.15 39.82 -18.75
CA ARG A 482 -21.09 41.28 -18.64
C ARG A 482 -21.87 41.76 -17.42
N ASP A 483 -21.27 42.64 -16.63
CA ASP A 483 -21.97 43.31 -15.54
C ASP A 483 -22.81 44.51 -16.03
N SER A 484 -23.63 45.08 -15.14
CA SER A 484 -24.47 46.23 -15.45
C SER A 484 -23.70 47.51 -15.80
N MET A 485 -22.39 47.57 -15.52
CA MET A 485 -21.51 48.69 -15.86
C MET A 485 -20.79 48.47 -17.20
N GLY A 486 -20.95 47.29 -17.82
CA GLY A 486 -20.35 46.94 -19.10
C GLY A 486 -19.00 46.23 -18.99
N ASN A 487 -18.51 45.89 -17.79
CA ASN A 487 -17.26 45.15 -17.64
C ASN A 487 -17.45 43.70 -18.09
N VAL A 488 -16.47 43.17 -18.82
CA VAL A 488 -16.52 41.82 -19.40
C VAL A 488 -15.60 40.88 -18.64
N GLU A 489 -16.16 39.75 -18.21
CA GLU A 489 -15.43 38.68 -17.55
C GLU A 489 -15.29 37.47 -18.49
N ALA A 490 -14.08 36.92 -18.52
CA ALA A 490 -13.74 35.76 -19.33
C ALA A 490 -14.12 34.44 -18.61
N PRO A 491 -14.32 33.33 -19.34
CA PRO A 491 -14.74 32.04 -18.79
C PRO A 491 -13.96 31.58 -17.55
N GLY A 492 -12.64 31.74 -17.56
CA GLY A 492 -11.77 31.35 -16.43
C GLY A 492 -12.04 32.09 -15.12
N GLN A 493 -12.78 33.21 -15.14
CA GLN A 493 -13.15 33.98 -13.95
C GLN A 493 -14.46 33.50 -13.30
N PHE A 494 -15.38 32.89 -14.06
CA PHE A 494 -16.71 32.52 -13.56
C PHE A 494 -17.07 31.04 -13.70
N LEU A 495 -16.60 30.31 -14.73
CA LEU A 495 -17.02 28.92 -14.97
C LEU A 495 -16.70 27.98 -13.80
N SER A 496 -15.58 28.19 -13.10
CA SER A 496 -15.20 27.39 -11.92
C SER A 496 -16.25 27.45 -10.78
N VAL A 497 -17.02 28.53 -10.69
CA VAL A 497 -18.10 28.67 -9.70
C VAL A 497 -19.32 27.84 -10.12
N PHE A 498 -19.68 27.85 -11.40
CA PHE A 498 -20.77 27.05 -11.95
C PHE A 498 -20.45 25.54 -11.91
N GLU A 499 -19.19 25.18 -12.12
CA GLU A 499 -18.71 23.81 -11.93
C GLU A 499 -18.87 23.33 -10.48
N LYS A 500 -18.42 24.13 -9.50
CA LYS A 500 -18.65 23.82 -8.07
C LYS A 500 -20.12 23.75 -7.69
N ALA A 501 -20.98 24.45 -8.42
CA ALA A 501 -22.42 24.43 -8.25
C ALA A 501 -23.15 23.29 -9.01
N ASN A 502 -22.43 22.48 -9.79
CA ASN A 502 -22.97 21.47 -10.71
C ASN A 502 -23.94 22.05 -11.77
N LEU A 503 -23.73 23.30 -12.20
CA LEU A 503 -24.54 24.00 -13.20
C LEU A 503 -23.90 24.03 -14.60
N MET A 504 -22.80 23.30 -14.82
CA MET A 504 -22.11 23.29 -16.12
C MET A 504 -22.99 22.76 -17.26
N THR A 505 -23.85 21.77 -16.99
CA THR A 505 -24.77 21.25 -18.02
C THR A 505 -25.78 22.31 -18.47
N ASP A 506 -26.26 23.17 -17.56
CA ASP A 506 -27.16 24.26 -17.92
C ASP A 506 -26.45 25.32 -18.78
N ILE A 507 -25.18 25.62 -18.46
CA ILE A 507 -24.34 26.53 -19.23
C ILE A 507 -24.05 25.98 -20.62
N ASP A 508 -23.61 24.73 -20.74
CA ASP A 508 -23.34 24.06 -22.02
C ASP A 508 -24.59 24.10 -22.92
N LEU A 509 -25.76 23.72 -22.39
CA LEU A 509 -27.02 23.76 -23.13
C LEU A 509 -27.42 25.19 -23.52
N TRP A 510 -27.18 26.18 -22.67
CA TRP A 510 -27.43 27.57 -23.00
C TRP A 510 -26.54 28.04 -24.15
N VAL A 511 -25.24 27.73 -24.14
CA VAL A 511 -24.32 28.07 -25.23
C VAL A 511 -24.77 27.41 -26.53
N VAL A 512 -25.11 26.11 -26.51
CA VAL A 512 -25.62 25.40 -27.69
C VAL A 512 -26.90 26.06 -28.24
N ARG A 513 -27.85 26.43 -27.37
CA ARG A 513 -29.07 27.15 -27.79
C ARG A 513 -28.73 28.48 -28.46
N GLN A 514 -27.87 29.29 -27.87
CA GLN A 514 -27.49 30.59 -28.43
C GLN A 514 -26.74 30.44 -29.76
N SER A 515 -25.85 29.46 -29.89
CA SER A 515 -25.14 29.18 -31.14
C SER A 515 -26.09 28.73 -32.25
N VAL A 516 -27.09 27.89 -31.93
CA VAL A 516 -28.13 27.48 -32.90
C VAL A 516 -28.97 28.67 -33.36
N GLU A 517 -29.43 29.51 -32.43
CA GLU A 517 -30.19 30.72 -32.77
C GLU A 517 -29.36 31.70 -33.60
N GLN A 518 -28.09 31.90 -33.25
CA GLN A 518 -27.20 32.75 -34.06
C GLN A 518 -26.97 32.19 -35.46
N SER A 519 -26.83 30.87 -35.59
CA SER A 519 -26.66 30.20 -36.87
C SER A 519 -27.88 30.38 -37.77
N LYS A 520 -29.10 30.26 -37.23
CA LYS A 520 -30.35 30.58 -37.96
C LYS A 520 -30.37 32.02 -38.46
N LEU A 521 -30.02 32.97 -37.59
CA LEU A 521 -29.97 34.39 -37.97
C LEU A 521 -28.99 34.65 -39.13
N TRP A 522 -27.85 33.95 -39.14
CA TRP A 522 -26.91 34.03 -40.26
C TRP A 522 -27.44 33.35 -41.52
N MET A 523 -28.12 32.21 -41.41
CA MET A 523 -28.76 31.53 -42.54
C MET A 523 -29.82 32.42 -43.22
N ASP A 524 -30.63 33.13 -42.44
CA ASP A 524 -31.62 34.11 -42.94
C ASP A 524 -30.94 35.26 -43.72
N GLN A 525 -29.67 35.54 -43.42
CA GLN A 525 -28.83 36.52 -44.12
C GLN A 525 -28.01 35.89 -45.26
N THR A 526 -28.30 34.64 -45.65
CA THR A 526 -27.57 33.83 -46.64
C THR A 526 -26.08 33.67 -46.31
N PHE A 527 -25.75 33.70 -45.02
CA PHE A 527 -24.40 33.50 -44.50
C PHE A 527 -24.35 32.18 -43.73
N TYR A 528 -23.54 31.24 -44.20
CA TYR A 528 -23.39 29.92 -43.59
C TYR A 528 -21.99 29.83 -43.00
N MET A 529 -21.92 29.82 -41.67
CA MET A 529 -20.65 29.79 -40.94
C MET A 529 -20.76 28.76 -39.82
N PRO A 530 -19.95 27.68 -39.86
CA PRO A 530 -19.89 26.72 -38.77
C PRO A 530 -19.45 27.36 -37.45
N ILE A 531 -20.07 26.93 -36.36
CA ILE A 531 -19.81 27.39 -35.00
C ILE A 531 -19.36 26.21 -34.15
N SER A 532 -18.14 26.28 -33.61
CA SER A 532 -17.65 25.33 -32.62
C SER A 532 -18.07 25.75 -31.21
N VAL A 533 -18.53 24.79 -30.39
CA VAL A 533 -19.01 25.00 -29.03
C VAL A 533 -18.29 24.07 -28.07
N ASN A 534 -17.71 24.64 -27.01
CA ASN A 534 -17.14 23.88 -25.91
C ASN A 534 -18.22 23.12 -25.13
N ILE A 535 -17.98 21.84 -24.84
CA ILE A 535 -18.92 21.00 -24.09
C ILE A 535 -18.22 20.09 -23.10
N THR A 536 -18.79 19.95 -21.91
CA THR A 536 -18.24 19.07 -20.87
C THR A 536 -18.61 17.59 -21.08
N SER A 537 -17.75 16.67 -20.64
CA SER A 537 -18.04 15.22 -20.64
C SER A 537 -19.29 14.86 -19.84
N HIS A 538 -19.58 15.59 -18.76
CA HIS A 538 -20.77 15.40 -17.95
C HIS A 538 -22.04 15.65 -18.77
N THR A 539 -22.07 16.73 -19.56
CA THR A 539 -23.19 17.05 -20.45
C THR A 539 -23.32 16.03 -21.57
N LEU A 540 -22.22 15.64 -22.22
CA LEU A 540 -22.24 14.64 -23.30
C LEU A 540 -22.74 13.26 -22.84
N THR A 541 -22.39 12.87 -21.62
CA THR A 541 -22.79 11.56 -21.06
C THR A 541 -24.15 11.60 -20.37
N ASN A 542 -24.74 12.78 -20.18
CA ASN A 542 -26.11 12.94 -19.69
C ASN A 542 -27.11 12.68 -20.82
N LYS A 543 -27.98 11.68 -20.62
CA LYS A 543 -28.94 11.26 -21.64
C LYS A 543 -29.89 12.39 -22.04
N ASP A 544 -30.47 13.11 -21.08
CA ASP A 544 -31.50 14.12 -21.36
C ASP A 544 -30.89 15.35 -22.04
N ALA A 545 -29.72 15.78 -21.60
CA ALA A 545 -28.97 16.86 -22.23
C ALA A 545 -28.56 16.50 -23.67
N MET A 546 -28.11 15.27 -23.90
CA MET A 546 -27.74 14.80 -25.25
C MET A 546 -28.96 14.78 -26.20
N GLU A 547 -30.14 14.34 -25.73
CA GLU A 547 -31.36 14.41 -26.57
C GLU A 547 -31.72 15.86 -26.91
N GLU A 548 -31.58 16.79 -25.95
CA GLU A 548 -31.84 18.21 -26.19
C GLU A 548 -30.85 18.79 -27.20
N ILE A 549 -29.55 18.52 -27.06
CA ILE A 549 -28.52 18.96 -28.00
C ILE A 549 -28.84 18.50 -29.42
N LEU A 550 -29.18 17.22 -29.61
CA LEU A 550 -29.53 16.67 -30.92
C LEU A 550 -30.77 17.36 -31.51
N SER A 551 -31.78 17.64 -30.68
CA SER A 551 -32.97 18.38 -31.11
C SER A 551 -32.66 19.84 -31.52
N LEU A 552 -31.68 20.47 -30.87
CA LEU A 552 -31.27 21.84 -31.18
C LEU A 552 -30.50 21.90 -32.49
N ILE A 553 -29.45 21.08 -32.64
CA ILE A 553 -28.59 21.11 -33.83
C ILE A 553 -29.28 20.60 -35.10
N ALA A 554 -30.32 19.76 -34.97
CA ALA A 554 -31.13 19.33 -36.11
C ALA A 554 -31.82 20.50 -36.85
N GLN A 555 -31.94 21.67 -36.21
CA GLN A 555 -32.50 22.88 -36.82
C GLN A 555 -31.50 23.61 -37.74
N VAL A 556 -30.20 23.34 -37.58
CA VAL A 556 -29.11 23.94 -38.36
C VAL A 556 -28.06 22.86 -38.76
N PRO A 557 -28.45 21.84 -39.55
CA PRO A 557 -27.62 20.68 -39.80
C PRO A 557 -26.24 21.03 -40.35
N GLY A 558 -25.18 20.48 -39.75
CA GLY A 558 -23.80 20.67 -40.19
C GLY A 558 -23.16 22.03 -39.83
N LEU A 559 -23.88 22.91 -39.11
CA LEU A 559 -23.34 24.23 -38.73
C LEU A 559 -22.90 24.34 -37.27
N ILE A 560 -23.12 23.32 -36.45
CA ILE A 560 -22.65 23.29 -35.06
C ILE A 560 -21.65 22.15 -34.90
N HIS A 561 -20.50 22.46 -34.33
CA HIS A 561 -19.41 21.53 -34.04
C HIS A 561 -19.09 21.59 -32.55
N PHE A 562 -18.50 20.53 -32.00
CA PHE A 562 -18.28 20.41 -30.56
C PHE A 562 -16.80 20.28 -30.24
N GLU A 563 -16.37 20.96 -29.18
CA GLU A 563 -15.00 20.92 -28.68
C GLU A 563 -15.02 20.29 -27.28
N ILE A 564 -14.19 19.28 -27.08
CA ILE A 564 -14.07 18.53 -25.83
C ILE A 564 -12.63 18.52 -25.36
N THR A 565 -12.41 18.69 -24.07
CA THR A 565 -11.06 18.63 -23.49
C THR A 565 -10.49 17.22 -23.52
N GLU A 566 -9.17 17.09 -23.50
CA GLU A 566 -8.49 15.78 -23.44
C GLU A 566 -8.96 14.93 -22.22
N ASP A 567 -9.10 15.55 -21.05
CA ASP A 567 -9.57 14.86 -19.83
C ASP A 567 -11.00 14.30 -19.96
N SER A 568 -11.83 14.93 -20.81
CA SER A 568 -13.20 14.48 -21.07
C SER A 568 -13.26 13.09 -21.72
N LEU A 569 -12.18 12.65 -22.38
CA LEU A 569 -12.09 11.34 -23.03
C LEU A 569 -11.82 10.19 -22.05
N ILE A 570 -11.35 10.53 -20.83
CA ILE A 570 -10.94 9.54 -19.82
C ILE A 570 -12.14 9.14 -18.95
N ASP A 571 -13.07 10.06 -18.70
CA ASP A 571 -14.24 9.78 -17.87
C ASP A 571 -15.33 9.05 -18.66
N LYS A 572 -15.67 7.82 -18.23
CA LYS A 572 -16.67 6.92 -18.85
C LYS A 572 -16.51 6.79 -20.39
N PRO A 573 -15.39 6.26 -20.89
CA PRO A 573 -15.02 6.34 -22.31
C PRO A 573 -16.04 5.67 -23.25
N ALA A 574 -16.75 4.63 -22.81
CA ALA A 574 -17.79 3.99 -23.62
C ALA A 574 -19.03 4.87 -23.86
N LEU A 575 -19.38 5.73 -22.90
CA LEU A 575 -20.51 6.66 -23.06
C LEU A 575 -20.13 7.85 -23.93
N VAL A 576 -18.90 8.35 -23.78
CA VAL A 576 -18.36 9.42 -24.63
C VAL A 576 -18.27 8.96 -26.08
N GLU A 577 -17.78 7.75 -26.34
CA GLU A 577 -17.73 7.15 -27.68
C GLU A 577 -19.13 7.06 -28.33
N GLN A 578 -20.15 6.68 -27.56
CA GLN A 578 -21.53 6.68 -28.03
C GLN A 578 -22.05 8.10 -28.32
N ALA A 579 -21.74 9.08 -27.45
CA ALA A 579 -22.17 10.46 -27.64
C ALA A 579 -21.55 11.07 -28.92
N ILE A 580 -20.25 10.87 -29.14
CA ILE A 580 -19.54 11.31 -30.35
C ILE A 580 -20.19 10.72 -31.60
N SER A 581 -20.42 9.40 -31.62
CA SER A 581 -21.10 8.75 -32.76
C SER A 581 -22.48 9.34 -33.04
N ARG A 582 -23.25 9.72 -32.01
CA ARG A 582 -24.55 10.37 -32.16
C ARG A 582 -24.45 11.78 -32.75
N LEU A 583 -23.44 12.55 -32.33
CA LEU A 583 -23.17 13.88 -32.88
C LEU A 583 -22.79 13.80 -34.37
N HIS A 584 -21.94 12.85 -34.75
CA HIS A 584 -21.60 12.59 -36.14
C HIS A 584 -22.81 12.22 -37.00
N MET A 585 -23.68 11.35 -36.49
CA MET A 585 -24.93 11.01 -37.18
C MET A 585 -25.85 12.22 -37.40
N ALA A 586 -25.75 13.26 -36.57
CA ALA A 586 -26.46 14.52 -36.72
C ALA A 586 -25.73 15.54 -37.63
N GLY A 587 -24.56 15.18 -38.17
CA GLY A 587 -23.76 16.01 -39.07
C GLY A 587 -22.80 16.98 -38.37
N SER A 588 -22.62 16.86 -37.05
CA SER A 588 -21.66 17.66 -36.29
C SER A 588 -20.29 16.98 -36.24
N THR A 589 -19.21 17.76 -36.33
CA THR A 589 -17.86 17.29 -36.04
C THR A 589 -17.52 17.47 -34.56
N VAL A 590 -16.55 16.69 -34.09
CA VAL A 590 -16.02 16.74 -32.72
C VAL A 590 -14.51 16.99 -32.77
N HIS A 591 -14.07 18.02 -32.08
CA HIS A 591 -12.67 18.41 -31.97
C HIS A 591 -12.16 18.18 -30.55
N ILE A 592 -10.90 17.78 -30.42
CA ILE A 592 -10.21 17.76 -29.12
C ILE A 592 -9.58 19.12 -28.86
N ASP A 593 -9.90 19.70 -27.71
CA ASP A 593 -9.38 20.96 -27.21
C ASP A 593 -8.23 20.78 -26.20
N ASP A 594 -7.41 21.83 -26.05
CA ASP A 594 -6.28 21.91 -25.10
C ASP A 594 -5.27 20.73 -25.18
N PHE A 595 -5.08 20.14 -26.35
CA PHE A 595 -4.26 18.93 -26.50
C PHE A 595 -2.79 19.17 -26.10
N GLY A 596 -2.29 18.37 -25.14
CA GLY A 596 -0.91 18.40 -24.67
C GLY A 596 -0.66 19.15 -23.34
N THR A 597 -1.71 19.60 -22.66
CA THR A 597 -1.63 20.22 -21.32
C THR A 597 -1.86 19.23 -20.16
N GLY A 598 -2.36 18.01 -20.44
CA GLY A 598 -2.72 16.97 -19.46
C GLY A 598 -1.93 15.65 -19.56
N TYR A 599 -2.46 14.56 -18.99
CA TYR A 599 -1.86 13.21 -19.06
C TYR A 599 -2.04 12.62 -20.46
N SER A 600 -1.24 13.09 -21.43
CA SER A 600 -1.43 12.70 -22.81
C SER A 600 -1.22 11.21 -23.06
N SER A 601 -2.32 10.50 -23.25
CA SER A 601 -2.30 9.11 -23.71
C SER A 601 -2.78 9.09 -25.14
N LEU A 602 -1.81 9.23 -26.06
CA LEU A 602 -1.98 8.96 -27.50
C LEU A 602 -2.76 7.66 -27.78
N SER A 603 -2.80 6.73 -26.81
CA SER A 603 -3.60 5.50 -26.88
C SER A 603 -5.11 5.72 -26.99
N TYR A 604 -5.66 6.85 -26.48
CA TYR A 604 -7.09 7.15 -26.57
C TYR A 604 -7.50 7.76 -27.91
N LEU A 605 -6.59 8.48 -28.58
CA LEU A 605 -6.88 9.05 -29.91
C LEU A 605 -7.20 7.97 -30.95
N ASN A 606 -6.64 6.77 -30.82
CA ASN A 606 -6.95 5.64 -31.70
C ASN A 606 -8.33 5.01 -31.44
N ARG A 607 -9.02 5.38 -30.36
CA ARG A 607 -10.31 4.81 -29.98
C ARG A 607 -11.49 5.68 -30.40
N PHE A 608 -11.34 6.99 -30.34
CA PHE A 608 -12.43 7.93 -30.62
C PHE A 608 -12.33 8.42 -32.06
N ASP A 609 -13.48 8.48 -32.73
CA ASP A 609 -13.59 9.09 -34.06
C ASP A 609 -13.62 10.61 -33.86
N ILE A 610 -12.48 11.28 -34.07
CA ILE A 610 -12.29 12.72 -33.81
C ILE A 610 -11.89 13.38 -35.12
N ASP A 611 -12.54 14.51 -35.43
CA ASP A 611 -12.36 15.19 -36.72
C ASP A 611 -11.20 16.17 -36.73
N ALA A 612 -10.90 16.79 -35.60
CA ALA A 612 -9.84 17.78 -35.49
C ALA A 612 -9.14 17.79 -34.12
N MET A 613 -7.88 18.21 -34.12
CA MET A 613 -7.07 18.43 -32.93
C MET A 613 -6.71 19.91 -32.84
N LYS A 614 -7.06 20.55 -31.72
CA LYS A 614 -6.65 21.90 -31.36
C LYS A 614 -5.33 21.84 -30.58
N ILE A 615 -4.31 22.46 -31.14
CA ILE A 615 -2.96 22.55 -30.56
C ILE A 615 -2.91 23.80 -29.69
N ASP A 616 -2.77 23.60 -28.38
CA ASP A 616 -2.75 24.67 -27.39
C ASP A 616 -1.64 25.71 -27.64
N ARG A 617 -1.92 26.94 -27.24
CA ARG A 617 -1.03 28.11 -27.34
C ARG A 617 0.36 27.86 -26.76
N SER A 618 0.50 27.02 -25.73
CA SER A 618 1.82 26.70 -25.12
C SER A 618 2.81 26.15 -26.15
N PHE A 619 2.36 25.37 -27.14
CA PHE A 619 3.22 24.87 -28.21
C PHE A 619 3.63 25.97 -29.18
N VAL A 620 2.74 26.93 -29.45
CA VAL A 620 3.05 28.10 -30.28
C VAL A 620 4.08 29.00 -29.61
N LEU A 621 4.00 29.18 -28.29
CA LEU A 621 5.02 29.93 -27.52
C LEU A 621 6.39 29.23 -27.55
N ALA A 622 6.40 27.89 -27.60
CA ALA A 622 7.62 27.09 -27.65
C ALA A 622 8.34 27.11 -29.02
N LEU A 623 7.70 27.61 -30.10
CA LEU A 623 8.26 27.69 -31.45
C LEU A 623 9.52 28.58 -31.55
N SER A 624 9.78 29.40 -30.53
CA SER A 624 11.02 30.17 -30.40
C SER A 624 12.28 29.30 -30.26
N SER A 625 12.13 28.03 -29.86
CA SER A 625 13.23 27.08 -29.71
C SER A 625 13.21 25.98 -30.77
N GLU A 626 14.38 25.49 -31.19
CA GLU A 626 14.46 24.37 -32.15
C GLU A 626 13.79 23.10 -31.62
N ARG A 627 13.91 22.83 -30.31
CA ARG A 627 13.23 21.70 -29.67
C ARG A 627 11.71 21.86 -29.71
N GLY A 628 11.19 23.06 -29.45
CA GLY A 628 9.77 23.35 -29.52
C GLY A 628 9.22 23.19 -30.94
N LYS A 629 9.95 23.64 -31.96
CA LYS A 629 9.60 23.40 -33.38
C LYS A 629 9.52 21.90 -33.69
N GLN A 630 10.50 21.10 -33.26
CA GLN A 630 10.49 19.65 -33.47
C GLN A 630 9.29 18.96 -32.80
N VAL A 631 8.94 19.37 -31.57
CA VAL A 631 7.76 18.85 -30.86
C VAL A 631 6.49 19.21 -31.62
N PHE A 632 6.35 20.48 -32.03
CA PHE A 632 5.21 20.93 -32.83
C PHE A 632 5.05 20.12 -34.13
N TYR A 633 6.12 19.98 -34.94
CA TYR A 633 6.07 19.20 -36.18
C TYR A 633 5.78 17.71 -35.96
N SER A 634 6.24 17.15 -34.84
CA SER A 634 5.94 15.75 -34.49
C SER A 634 4.45 15.58 -34.17
N LEU A 635 3.88 16.53 -33.44
CA LEU A 635 2.48 16.52 -33.03
C LEU A 635 1.54 16.72 -34.23
N THR A 636 1.82 17.69 -35.08
CA THR A 636 1.08 17.87 -36.34
C THR A 636 1.23 16.67 -37.27
N GLY A 637 2.41 16.05 -37.31
CA GLY A 637 2.65 14.81 -38.05
C GLY A 637 1.78 13.64 -37.57
N ILE A 638 1.61 13.47 -36.26
CA ILE A 638 0.72 12.45 -35.67
C ILE A 638 -0.74 12.73 -36.05
N ALA A 639 -1.21 13.96 -35.89
CA ALA A 639 -2.59 14.33 -36.24
C ALA A 639 -2.91 14.03 -37.71
N LYS A 640 -2.00 14.38 -38.63
CA LYS A 640 -2.11 14.05 -40.06
C LYS A 640 -2.17 12.55 -40.34
N GLN A 641 -1.33 11.76 -39.67
CA GLN A 641 -1.30 10.30 -39.85
C GLN A 641 -2.59 9.62 -39.37
N LEU A 642 -3.26 10.22 -38.39
CA LEU A 642 -4.57 9.79 -37.89
C LEU A 642 -5.74 10.33 -38.72
N GLY A 643 -5.49 11.14 -39.75
CA GLY A 643 -6.52 11.72 -40.60
C GLY A 643 -7.28 12.89 -39.98
N MET A 644 -6.77 13.48 -38.89
CA MET A 644 -7.40 14.59 -38.19
C MET A 644 -6.99 15.94 -38.80
N ASN A 645 -7.94 16.88 -38.83
CA ASN A 645 -7.65 18.28 -39.11
C ASN A 645 -6.88 18.91 -37.95
N ILE A 646 -6.10 19.96 -38.22
CA ILE A 646 -5.27 20.62 -37.21
C ILE A 646 -5.73 22.07 -37.08
N ILE A 647 -6.06 22.47 -35.86
CA ILE A 647 -6.34 23.86 -35.49
C ILE A 647 -5.21 24.29 -34.55
N VAL A 648 -4.54 25.40 -34.83
CA VAL A 648 -3.43 25.92 -34.00
C VAL A 648 -3.88 27.19 -33.31
N GLU A 649 -3.81 27.17 -31.98
CA GLU A 649 -4.29 28.25 -31.15
C GLU A 649 -3.21 29.23 -30.71
N GLY A 650 -3.59 30.48 -30.48
CA GLY A 650 -2.70 31.48 -29.89
C GLY A 650 -1.58 31.96 -30.82
N VAL A 651 -1.78 31.92 -32.15
CA VAL A 651 -0.87 32.56 -33.12
C VAL A 651 -1.04 34.08 -33.05
N GLU A 652 0.03 34.77 -32.67
CA GLU A 652 0.02 36.23 -32.43
C GLU A 652 0.99 37.00 -33.32
N THR A 653 2.04 36.36 -33.83
CA THR A 653 3.07 37.02 -34.66
C THR A 653 3.18 36.42 -36.07
N GLN A 654 3.69 37.21 -37.02
CA GLN A 654 3.99 36.74 -38.37
C GLN A 654 4.98 35.57 -38.36
N GLU A 655 5.98 35.62 -37.49
CA GLU A 655 7.01 34.58 -37.36
C GLU A 655 6.41 33.24 -36.94
N GLN A 656 5.47 33.25 -35.98
CA GLN A 656 4.72 32.06 -35.59
C GLN A 656 3.88 31.54 -36.76
N LEU A 657 3.18 32.43 -37.46
CA LEU A 657 2.38 32.05 -38.63
C LEU A 657 3.24 31.42 -39.73
N ASP A 658 4.42 31.96 -40.01
CA ASP A 658 5.34 31.46 -41.04
C ASP A 658 5.88 30.06 -40.70
N ILE A 659 6.01 29.73 -39.42
CA ILE A 659 6.41 28.39 -38.96
C ILE A 659 5.21 27.43 -39.06
N VAL A 660 4.07 27.82 -38.51
CA VAL A 660 2.85 26.99 -38.49
C VAL A 660 2.35 26.68 -39.91
N SER A 661 2.42 27.66 -40.82
CA SER A 661 1.92 27.54 -42.19
C SER A 661 2.84 26.75 -43.13
N ARG A 662 4.01 26.29 -42.66
CA ARG A 662 4.86 25.35 -43.44
C ARG A 662 4.21 23.98 -43.56
N GLU A 663 3.42 23.62 -42.57
CA GLU A 663 2.57 22.45 -42.64
C GLU A 663 1.37 22.76 -43.54
N ALA A 664 1.20 21.98 -44.62
CA ALA A 664 0.01 22.09 -45.45
C ALA A 664 -1.26 21.79 -44.62
N ASP A 665 -2.31 22.58 -44.85
CA ASP A 665 -3.68 22.39 -44.37
C ASP A 665 -3.87 22.51 -42.85
N VAL A 666 -3.44 23.63 -42.28
CA VAL A 666 -3.68 23.98 -40.87
C VAL A 666 -4.69 25.12 -40.77
N VAL A 667 -5.56 25.07 -39.77
CA VAL A 667 -6.48 26.15 -39.40
C VAL A 667 -5.85 26.96 -38.26
N ILE A 668 -5.90 28.28 -38.36
CA ILE A 668 -5.27 29.20 -37.42
C ILE A 668 -6.33 29.92 -36.62
N GLN A 669 -6.18 29.88 -35.30
CA GLN A 669 -6.98 30.65 -34.36
C GLN A 669 -6.04 31.47 -33.48
N GLY A 670 -6.07 32.80 -33.61
CA GLY A 670 -5.16 33.63 -32.84
C GLY A 670 -5.25 35.11 -33.16
N TRP A 671 -4.71 35.93 -32.25
CA TRP A 671 -4.83 37.38 -32.31
C TRP A 671 -4.05 38.01 -33.47
N TYR A 672 -3.17 37.26 -34.13
CA TYR A 672 -2.58 37.68 -35.40
C TYR A 672 -3.66 38.03 -36.42
N TYR A 673 -4.75 37.25 -36.50
CA TYR A 673 -5.86 37.52 -37.41
C TYR A 673 -6.98 38.32 -36.75
N SER A 674 -7.51 37.82 -35.65
CA SER A 674 -8.60 38.46 -34.92
C SER A 674 -8.69 37.94 -33.50
N LYS A 675 -9.09 38.81 -32.58
CA LYS A 675 -9.66 38.39 -31.29
C LYS A 675 -11.08 37.84 -31.51
N ALA A 676 -11.71 37.37 -30.45
CA ALA A 676 -13.14 37.13 -30.45
C ALA A 676 -13.89 38.43 -30.77
N ILE A 677 -14.88 38.36 -31.66
CA ILE A 677 -15.64 39.50 -32.16
C ILE A 677 -17.15 39.25 -31.97
N SER A 678 -17.94 40.31 -32.02
CA SER A 678 -19.40 40.17 -31.91
C SER A 678 -20.01 39.46 -33.12
N ALA A 679 -21.18 38.85 -32.95
CA ALA A 679 -21.89 38.18 -34.05
C ALA A 679 -22.12 39.07 -35.28
N SER A 680 -22.35 40.38 -35.06
CA SER A 680 -22.53 41.38 -36.12
C SER A 680 -21.27 41.63 -36.94
N GLU A 681 -20.09 41.39 -36.38
CA GLU A 681 -18.81 41.64 -37.04
C GLU A 681 -18.33 40.42 -37.85
N VAL A 682 -18.69 39.21 -37.44
CA VAL A 682 -18.25 37.95 -38.07
C VAL A 682 -18.45 37.94 -39.57
N ARG A 683 -19.66 38.27 -40.03
CA ARG A 683 -20.01 38.25 -41.47
C ARG A 683 -19.14 39.22 -42.27
N ASN A 684 -18.98 40.45 -41.77
CA ASN A 684 -18.16 41.47 -42.45
C ASN A 684 -16.69 41.06 -42.48
N TYR A 685 -16.18 40.53 -41.37
CA TYR A 685 -14.81 40.04 -41.28
C TYR A 685 -14.55 38.88 -42.27
N ALA A 686 -15.46 37.90 -42.33
CA ALA A 686 -15.36 36.78 -43.26
C ALA A 686 -15.35 37.22 -44.74
N LEU A 687 -16.23 38.16 -45.11
CA LEU A 687 -16.29 38.70 -46.48
C LEU A 687 -15.02 39.47 -46.86
N GLN A 688 -14.47 40.28 -45.94
CA GLN A 688 -13.21 41.00 -46.17
C GLN A 688 -12.05 40.03 -46.42
N ARG A 689 -11.95 38.96 -45.61
CA ARG A 689 -10.92 37.92 -45.79
C ARG A 689 -11.06 37.16 -47.12
N GLN A 690 -12.30 36.86 -47.53
CA GLN A 690 -12.56 36.23 -48.82
C GLN A 690 -12.14 37.11 -50.01
N ALA A 691 -12.30 38.43 -49.91
CA ALA A 691 -11.84 39.38 -50.93
C ALA A 691 -10.30 39.44 -51.02
N ILE A 692 -9.60 39.43 -49.88
CA ILE A 692 -8.12 39.42 -49.82
C ILE A 692 -7.53 38.13 -50.41
N SER A 693 -8.17 36.98 -50.14
CA SER A 693 -7.78 35.65 -50.65
C SER A 693 -7.77 35.54 -52.19
N LYS A 694 -8.58 36.34 -52.89
CA LYS A 694 -8.71 36.31 -54.36
C LYS A 694 -7.64 37.13 -55.10
N VAL A 695 -6.75 37.83 -54.40
CA VAL A 695 -5.63 38.56 -55.01
C VAL A 695 -4.43 37.61 -55.15
N PRO A 696 -3.85 37.39 -56.35
CA PRO A 696 -2.73 36.46 -56.51
C PRO A 696 -1.52 36.99 -55.74
N VAL A 697 -1.04 36.23 -54.75
CA VAL A 697 0.23 36.49 -54.09
C VAL A 697 1.34 36.18 -55.10
N VAL A 698 1.90 37.21 -55.73
CA VAL A 698 3.15 37.10 -56.50
C VAL A 698 4.26 36.77 -55.51
N ARG A 699 4.60 35.47 -55.38
CA ARG A 699 5.80 35.05 -54.65
C ARG A 699 7.01 35.41 -55.50
N THR A 700 7.69 36.50 -55.15
CA THR A 700 9.03 36.80 -55.64
C THR A 700 10.00 35.77 -55.07
N SER A 701 10.44 34.85 -55.93
CA SER A 701 11.56 33.96 -55.67
C SER A 701 12.84 34.77 -55.44
N ARG A 702 13.30 34.87 -54.20
CA ARG A 702 14.68 35.24 -53.87
C ARG A 702 15.19 34.32 -52.75
N GLU A 703 16.23 33.56 -53.12
CA GLU A 703 17.47 33.30 -52.37
C GLU A 703 17.32 32.65 -50.97
N ILE A 704 18.01 31.57 -50.57
CA ILE A 704 19.43 31.23 -50.70
C ILE A 704 19.62 29.71 -50.58
N ALA A 705 20.73 29.26 -51.18
CA ALA A 705 21.43 27.98 -51.10
C ALA A 705 21.63 27.34 -49.72
#